data_AF-A0A5W5KKU4-F1
#
_entry.id   AF-A0A5W5KKU4-F1
#
_cell.length_a   1.000
_cell.length_b   1.000
_cell.length_c   1.000
_cell.angle_alpha   90.00
_cell.angle_beta   90.00
_cell.angle_gamma   90.00
#
_symmetry.space_group_name_H-M   'P 1'
#
loop_
_entity.id
_entity.type
_entity.pdbx_description
1 polymer ?
#
loop_
_entity_poly.entity_id
_entity_poly.type
_entity_poly.pdbx_seq_one_letter_code
_entity_poly.pdbx_strand_id
1 'polypeptide(L)'
;MPLHVGRGCLPATITNLRINCIAQSATPPEMSLWEKIKEFFCSTHQTEAQECIWTICHPSVGTTREDVVSRFEQLRMLVYAGYEESIHSGRHGESHFCILDADNQEILSVTLDDAGNYTVNCQGHNETYRFTMDIEQGEECTEHAEGASGTLQVSPLPAPAAPQTPAEYDAVWSEWKGAAPAEELRGRAATVQRICTCLNNGSRELNVGESGLTALPDCLPAHITTLVIPHNNYLTSLPTLPSGLEVLTVEDNQLTSLPPLPSGLEVLTVEDNQLTSLPPLPAGLVVLTVSGNQLTSLPPLSAGLQTLSVAGNQLTSLPPLPAGLQMLSVARNQLTSLPPLPAGLQMLSVAGNQLTRLPPLPAGLRRLLVAGNQLTSLPPLPAGLQVLSVSDNQLTSLPLLPAGLELLTLDRNPQLARLPPLPEGLQTLSVDANPQLTRLPALPSGLQRLYARNNQLTRLPESITGLSSEASVNLEGNPLSERTLQALREITSAPGYSGPRILFDMAGASAPREARALHLAAAGWLVPAREGEPAPADRWHMFGQEDNAAAFSLFLDRLSETENFMKDAGFKAQISSWLVQLAEDEALRAKTFAMATEATASCQDRVTLALHQMKNVQLVHDAEKGQYDNNLAALVATGREMFRLEKLEQIAREKAGMLALADDVEVYLAYQNKLKKALGLTSVTAEMRFFGVSGVTVSDLQAAELQVKAAEKSELREWILQWGPLHSVLERKAPERVNALREKQISDYEETYRMLSDTELRPFGLVGNTDAERTIGARAMESAKKTFLDGLRPLVEEMLGSYLAP
;
A
#
# COMPACT_ATOMS: atom_id res chain seq x y z
N MET A 1 -39.15 22.97 20.88
CA MET A 1 -39.75 21.63 20.74
C MET A 1 -38.62 20.66 20.41
N PRO A 2 -38.36 19.63 21.22
CA PRO A 2 -37.36 18.63 20.88
C PRO A 2 -37.88 17.73 19.75
N LEU A 3 -37.05 17.52 18.74
CA LEU A 3 -37.28 16.54 17.66
C LEU A 3 -36.61 15.23 18.09
N HIS A 4 -37.40 14.18 18.24
CA HIS A 4 -36.94 12.80 18.46
C HIS A 4 -36.94 12.08 17.12
N VAL A 5 -35.85 11.40 16.77
CA VAL A 5 -35.82 10.49 15.61
C VAL A 5 -35.36 9.13 16.13
N GLY A 6 -36.28 8.16 16.12
CA GLY A 6 -36.16 6.83 16.74
C GLY A 6 -37.27 6.58 17.79
N ARG A 7 -37.84 5.37 17.82
CA ARG A 7 -38.60 4.84 18.97
C ARG A 7 -37.68 3.87 19.71
N GLY A 8 -37.65 3.93 21.05
CA GLY A 8 -36.91 2.99 21.90
C GLY A 8 -35.89 3.63 22.86
N CYS A 9 -35.41 2.82 23.81
CA CYS A 9 -34.64 3.21 25.01
C CYS A 9 -33.20 3.71 24.80
N LEU A 10 -32.69 3.86 23.57
CA LEU A 10 -31.32 4.32 23.31
C LEU A 10 -31.28 5.28 22.10
N PRO A 11 -31.31 6.62 22.31
CA PRO A 11 -31.07 7.56 21.22
C PRO A 11 -29.58 7.64 20.88
N ALA A 12 -29.24 7.51 19.60
CA ALA A 12 -27.90 7.71 19.06
C ALA A 12 -27.57 9.21 18.88
N THR A 13 -26.36 9.61 19.23
CA THR A 13 -25.85 10.99 19.05
C THR A 13 -24.78 11.00 17.96
N ILE A 14 -24.91 11.87 16.95
CA ILE A 14 -23.90 12.02 15.88
C ILE A 14 -23.49 13.51 15.67
N THR A 15 -22.16 13.68 15.76
CA THR A 15 -21.18 14.62 15.11
C THR A 15 -21.09 16.14 15.40
N ASN A 16 -19.85 16.61 15.14
CA ASN A 16 -19.17 17.86 15.51
C ASN A 16 -19.85 19.18 15.10
N LEU A 17 -20.89 19.17 14.26
CA LEU A 17 -21.65 20.38 13.94
C LEU A 17 -22.53 20.87 15.11
N ARG A 18 -22.80 20.01 16.11
CA ARG A 18 -23.55 20.39 17.32
C ARG A 18 -22.67 20.97 18.44
N ILE A 19 -21.35 20.78 18.39
CA ILE A 19 -20.39 21.46 19.29
C ILE A 19 -20.49 22.99 19.11
N ASN A 20 -20.64 23.44 17.85
CA ASN A 20 -20.82 24.86 17.55
C ASN A 20 -22.20 25.41 17.95
N CYS A 21 -23.25 24.58 17.98
CA CYS A 21 -24.57 25.01 18.49
C CYS A 21 -24.66 24.97 20.04
N ILE A 22 -23.82 24.18 20.71
CA ILE A 22 -23.75 24.11 22.19
C ILE A 22 -23.07 25.35 22.78
N ALA A 23 -22.22 26.06 22.02
CA ALA A 23 -21.61 27.31 22.45
C ALA A 23 -22.61 28.46 22.72
N GLN A 24 -23.91 28.29 22.42
CA GLN A 24 -24.92 29.37 22.51
C GLN A 24 -26.24 29.00 23.20
N SER A 25 -26.35 27.89 23.94
CA SER A 25 -27.63 27.44 24.52
C SER A 25 -27.56 27.18 26.02
N ALA A 26 -28.33 27.93 26.82
CA ALA A 26 -28.31 27.93 28.29
C ALA A 26 -29.32 26.97 28.97
N THR A 27 -29.39 25.70 28.54
CA THR A 27 -30.19 24.67 29.24
C THR A 27 -29.39 23.38 29.45
N PRO A 28 -29.48 22.74 30.64
CA PRO A 28 -28.71 21.54 30.96
C PRO A 28 -29.29 20.29 30.26
N PRO A 29 -28.45 19.32 29.82
CA PRO A 29 -28.92 18.09 29.16
C PRO A 29 -29.24 16.95 30.16
N GLU A 30 -30.24 16.13 29.84
CA GLU A 30 -30.53 14.85 30.51
C GLU A 30 -29.58 13.73 30.00
N MET A 31 -29.14 12.84 30.89
CA MET A 31 -28.18 11.74 30.60
C MET A 31 -28.83 10.52 29.96
N SER A 32 -28.14 9.91 28.97
CA SER A 32 -28.57 8.67 28.29
C SER A 32 -28.45 7.42 29.17
N LEU A 33 -29.24 6.36 28.88
CA LEU A 33 -29.22 5.07 29.61
C LEU A 33 -27.79 4.49 29.70
N TRP A 34 -27.03 4.57 28.61
CA TRP A 34 -25.64 4.10 28.57
C TRP A 34 -24.70 4.96 29.44
N GLU A 35 -24.89 6.28 29.48
CA GLU A 35 -24.07 7.15 30.32
C GLU A 35 -24.25 6.89 31.82
N LYS A 36 -25.39 6.32 32.23
CA LYS A 36 -25.65 5.92 33.62
C LYS A 36 -25.05 4.55 33.96
N ILE A 37 -25.02 3.61 33.02
CA ILE A 37 -24.59 2.22 33.26
C ILE A 37 -23.10 2.00 32.89
N LYS A 38 -22.48 2.89 32.09
CA LYS A 38 -21.07 2.76 31.65
C LYS A 38 -20.06 2.63 32.79
N GLU A 39 -20.37 3.17 33.97
CA GLU A 39 -19.49 3.10 35.15
C GLU A 39 -19.44 1.69 35.76
N PHE A 40 -20.41 0.82 35.47
CA PHE A 40 -20.42 -0.56 35.93
C PHE A 40 -19.49 -1.48 35.12
N PHE A 41 -19.07 -1.07 33.91
CA PHE A 41 -18.28 -1.88 33.00
C PHE A 41 -16.86 -1.32 32.79
N CYS A 42 -15.86 -2.20 32.72
CA CYS A 42 -14.47 -1.82 32.42
C CYS A 42 -14.33 -1.29 30.98
N SER A 43 -13.41 -0.36 30.74
CA SER A 43 -13.26 0.31 29.42
C SER A 43 -12.97 -0.64 28.25
N THR A 44 -12.44 -1.83 28.50
CA THR A 44 -12.23 -2.88 27.49
C THR A 44 -13.47 -3.70 27.16
N HIS A 45 -14.45 -3.77 28.07
CA HIS A 45 -15.68 -4.56 27.92
C HIS A 45 -16.94 -3.72 27.67
N GLN A 46 -16.79 -2.39 27.63
CA GLN A 46 -17.88 -1.44 27.39
C GLN A 46 -18.57 -1.67 26.04
N THR A 47 -17.84 -2.04 24.98
CA THR A 47 -18.44 -2.29 23.66
C THR A 47 -19.31 -3.56 23.66
N GLU A 48 -18.82 -4.67 24.24
CA GLU A 48 -19.58 -5.92 24.36
C GLU A 48 -20.81 -5.77 25.28
N ALA A 49 -20.65 -5.04 26.39
CA ALA A 49 -21.76 -4.74 27.28
C ALA A 49 -22.83 -3.85 26.61
N GLN A 50 -22.41 -2.90 25.77
CA GLN A 50 -23.32 -2.05 25.01
C GLN A 50 -24.12 -2.85 23.98
N GLU A 51 -23.49 -3.80 23.28
CA GLU A 51 -24.19 -4.72 22.37
C GLU A 51 -25.15 -5.65 23.11
N CYS A 52 -24.77 -6.17 24.28
CA CYS A 52 -25.68 -6.99 25.09
C CYS A 52 -26.93 -6.21 25.54
N ILE A 53 -26.76 -4.98 26.04
CA ILE A 53 -27.89 -4.11 26.45
C ILE A 53 -28.74 -3.73 25.23
N TRP A 54 -28.11 -3.43 24.10
CA TRP A 54 -28.83 -3.13 22.85
C TRP A 54 -29.73 -4.29 22.44
N THR A 55 -29.24 -5.51 22.53
CA THR A 55 -29.97 -6.70 22.09
C THR A 55 -31.03 -7.16 23.09
N ILE A 56 -30.90 -6.81 24.37
CA ILE A 56 -31.97 -6.97 25.37
C ILE A 56 -33.11 -5.98 25.12
N CYS A 57 -32.79 -4.75 24.71
CA CYS A 57 -33.78 -3.74 24.36
C CYS A 57 -34.46 -3.99 23.00
N HIS A 58 -33.85 -4.79 22.12
CA HIS A 58 -34.37 -5.12 20.78
C HIS A 58 -34.34 -6.64 20.53
N PRO A 59 -35.24 -7.42 21.14
CA PRO A 59 -35.28 -8.88 20.98
C PRO A 59 -35.65 -9.28 19.54
N SER A 60 -34.95 -10.28 18.99
CA SER A 60 -35.28 -10.89 17.69
C SER A 60 -36.50 -11.82 17.81
N VAL A 61 -37.24 -12.03 16.71
CA VAL A 61 -38.38 -12.95 16.66
C VAL A 61 -37.91 -14.37 17.03
N GLY A 62 -38.51 -14.98 18.06
CA GLY A 62 -38.13 -16.30 18.57
C GLY A 62 -37.15 -16.29 19.74
N THR A 63 -36.84 -15.13 20.34
CA THR A 63 -36.00 -15.04 21.55
C THR A 63 -36.64 -15.85 22.68
N THR A 64 -35.94 -16.88 23.17
CA THR A 64 -36.42 -17.74 24.25
C THR A 64 -36.07 -17.17 25.62
N ARG A 65 -36.73 -17.65 26.68
CA ARG A 65 -36.42 -17.28 28.07
C ARG A 65 -34.95 -17.55 28.42
N GLU A 66 -34.40 -18.65 27.90
CA GLU A 66 -33.03 -19.08 28.15
C GLU A 66 -32.01 -18.11 27.52
N ASP A 67 -32.32 -17.55 26.34
CA ASP A 67 -31.49 -16.54 25.69
C ASP A 67 -31.41 -15.24 26.50
N VAL A 68 -32.52 -14.84 27.12
CA VAL A 68 -32.58 -13.64 27.96
C VAL A 68 -31.80 -13.84 29.26
N VAL A 69 -31.95 -15.02 29.89
CA VAL A 69 -31.16 -15.40 31.08
C VAL A 69 -29.66 -15.39 30.74
N SER A 70 -29.26 -16.05 29.65
CA SER A 70 -27.86 -16.13 29.23
C SER A 70 -27.23 -14.75 29.00
N ARG A 71 -28.00 -13.78 28.49
CA ARG A 71 -27.50 -12.42 28.20
C ARG A 71 -27.37 -11.56 29.44
N PHE A 72 -28.30 -11.68 30.39
CA PHE A 72 -28.16 -11.05 31.70
C PHE A 72 -27.00 -11.66 32.50
N GLU A 73 -26.72 -12.97 32.37
CA GLU A 73 -25.53 -13.60 32.94
C GLU A 73 -24.24 -13.15 32.26
N GLN A 74 -24.23 -13.00 30.93
CA GLN A 74 -23.10 -12.40 30.21
C GLN A 74 -22.82 -10.97 30.67
N LEU A 75 -23.87 -10.14 30.82
CA LEU A 75 -23.72 -8.80 31.39
C LEU A 75 -23.13 -8.84 32.81
N ARG A 76 -23.57 -9.78 33.65
CA ARG A 76 -23.03 -9.94 35.01
C ARG A 76 -21.54 -10.31 35.02
N MET A 77 -21.08 -11.11 34.05
CA MET A 77 -19.67 -11.46 33.91
C MET A 77 -18.78 -10.30 33.43
N LEU A 78 -19.36 -9.29 32.78
CA LEU A 78 -18.64 -8.14 32.21
C LEU A 78 -18.56 -6.94 33.18
N VAL A 79 -19.24 -7.01 34.32
CA VAL A 79 -19.30 -5.94 35.34
C VAL A 79 -18.07 -5.97 36.27
N TYR A 80 -17.68 -4.82 36.82
CA TYR A 80 -16.65 -4.75 37.87
C TYR A 80 -17.01 -5.59 39.10
N ALA A 81 -16.04 -6.34 39.64
CA ALA A 81 -16.19 -7.12 40.88
C ALA A 81 -16.69 -6.22 42.03
N GLY A 82 -17.94 -6.44 42.46
CA GLY A 82 -18.64 -5.63 43.47
C GLY A 82 -19.99 -5.05 43.03
N TYR A 83 -20.25 -4.96 41.72
CA TYR A 83 -21.55 -4.51 41.16
C TYR A 83 -22.39 -5.65 40.58
N GLU A 84 -21.96 -6.90 40.76
CA GLU A 84 -22.68 -8.10 40.30
C GLU A 84 -24.05 -8.25 40.96
N GLU A 85 -24.21 -7.78 42.20
CA GLU A 85 -25.49 -7.78 42.92
C GLU A 85 -26.47 -6.71 42.39
N SER A 86 -26.04 -5.80 41.52
CA SER A 86 -26.91 -4.79 40.89
C SER A 86 -27.68 -5.35 39.69
N ILE A 87 -27.28 -6.51 39.14
CA ILE A 87 -27.93 -7.18 38.00
C ILE A 87 -28.66 -8.44 38.50
N HIS A 88 -29.99 -8.42 38.41
CA HIS A 88 -30.85 -9.50 38.90
C HIS A 88 -31.49 -10.28 37.75
N SER A 89 -31.31 -11.59 37.76
CA SER A 89 -32.07 -12.54 36.93
C SER A 89 -33.12 -13.26 37.78
N GLY A 90 -34.42 -12.97 37.57
CA GLY A 90 -35.52 -13.76 38.12
C GLY A 90 -36.10 -13.33 39.48
N ARG A 91 -36.29 -12.03 39.75
CA ARG A 91 -36.94 -11.56 41.00
C ARG A 91 -38.47 -11.51 40.83
N HIS A 92 -39.24 -12.08 41.77
CA HIS A 92 -40.72 -12.26 41.68
C HIS A 92 -41.19 -13.21 40.57
N GLY A 93 -41.05 -14.53 40.81
CA GLY A 93 -41.65 -15.55 39.94
C GLY A 93 -40.94 -15.71 38.60
N GLU A 94 -39.61 -15.85 38.62
CA GLU A 94 -38.70 -16.26 37.53
C GLU A 94 -38.79 -15.55 36.15
N SER A 95 -39.71 -14.62 35.91
CA SER A 95 -39.96 -14.04 34.59
C SER A 95 -39.67 -12.54 34.52
N HIS A 96 -38.94 -12.01 35.51
CA HIS A 96 -38.57 -10.60 35.60
C HIS A 96 -37.06 -10.41 35.84
N PHE A 97 -36.42 -9.61 35.00
CA PHE A 97 -34.98 -9.36 34.94
C PHE A 97 -34.72 -7.86 35.07
N CYS A 98 -33.81 -7.41 35.93
CA CYS A 98 -33.59 -5.97 36.12
C CYS A 98 -32.16 -5.58 36.47
N ILE A 99 -31.80 -4.34 36.12
CA ILE A 99 -30.55 -3.66 36.47
C ILE A 99 -30.90 -2.49 37.39
N LEU A 100 -30.27 -2.43 38.56
CA LEU A 100 -30.50 -1.42 39.58
C LEU A 100 -29.38 -0.39 39.64
N ASP A 101 -29.73 0.86 39.97
CA ASP A 101 -28.76 1.93 40.29
C ASP A 101 -28.24 1.82 41.74
N ALA A 102 -27.27 2.65 42.11
CA ALA A 102 -26.70 2.76 43.46
C ALA A 102 -27.76 3.05 44.56
N ASP A 103 -28.89 3.67 44.21
CA ASP A 103 -30.03 3.93 45.09
C ASP A 103 -31.11 2.81 45.08
N ASN A 104 -30.80 1.65 44.48
CA ASN A 104 -31.69 0.48 44.38
C ASN A 104 -32.98 0.70 43.54
N GLN A 105 -32.93 1.65 42.61
CA GLN A 105 -34.01 1.95 41.65
C GLN A 105 -33.76 1.23 40.31
N GLU A 106 -34.82 0.73 39.66
CA GLU A 106 -34.72 0.04 38.37
C GLU A 106 -34.32 1.01 37.25
N ILE A 107 -33.16 0.77 36.65
CA ILE A 107 -32.68 1.49 35.46
C ILE A 107 -33.25 0.84 34.20
N LEU A 108 -33.20 -0.49 34.14
CA LEU A 108 -33.73 -1.32 33.05
C LEU A 108 -34.40 -2.53 33.66
N SER A 109 -35.65 -2.81 33.33
CA SER A 109 -36.33 -4.05 33.69
C SER A 109 -37.05 -4.69 32.51
N VAL A 110 -37.06 -6.02 32.50
CA VAL A 110 -37.63 -6.84 31.44
C VAL A 110 -38.56 -7.85 32.08
N THR A 111 -39.77 -7.98 31.55
CA THR A 111 -40.76 -8.98 31.97
C THR A 111 -41.16 -9.85 30.80
N LEU A 112 -41.19 -11.16 31.02
CA LEU A 112 -41.75 -12.16 30.13
C LEU A 112 -43.03 -12.69 30.77
N ASP A 113 -44.16 -12.68 30.07
CA ASP A 113 -45.38 -13.34 30.56
C ASP A 113 -45.53 -14.75 29.96
N ASP A 114 -46.32 -15.60 30.63
CA ASP A 114 -46.62 -16.97 30.17
C ASP A 114 -47.40 -17.02 28.85
N ALA A 115 -47.75 -15.85 28.28
CA ALA A 115 -48.45 -15.67 27.01
C ALA A 115 -47.50 -15.24 25.86
N GLY A 116 -46.18 -15.17 26.09
CA GLY A 116 -45.18 -14.87 25.05
C GLY A 116 -44.96 -13.37 24.79
N ASN A 117 -45.40 -12.48 25.69
CA ASN A 117 -45.15 -11.05 25.59
C ASN A 117 -43.87 -10.69 26.35
N TYR A 118 -42.96 -10.00 25.66
CA TYR A 118 -41.70 -9.48 26.19
C TYR A 118 -41.83 -7.97 26.39
N THR A 119 -41.79 -7.48 27.63
CA THR A 119 -41.91 -6.06 27.94
C THR A 119 -40.63 -5.52 28.55
N VAL A 120 -40.03 -4.52 27.91
CA VAL A 120 -38.87 -3.76 28.39
C VAL A 120 -39.34 -2.44 28.99
N ASN A 121 -38.89 -2.13 30.19
CA ASN A 121 -39.12 -0.88 30.90
C ASN A 121 -37.79 -0.18 31.16
N CYS A 122 -37.67 1.06 30.72
CA CYS A 122 -36.53 1.93 30.99
C CYS A 122 -37.04 3.20 31.68
N GLN A 123 -36.97 3.25 33.02
CA GLN A 123 -37.37 4.39 33.87
C GLN A 123 -38.64 5.14 33.41
N GLY A 124 -39.72 4.41 33.12
CA GLY A 124 -41.04 4.96 32.79
C GLY A 124 -41.44 4.86 31.31
N HIS A 125 -40.53 4.41 30.44
CA HIS A 125 -40.85 4.03 29.07
C HIS A 125 -40.99 2.50 28.96
N ASN A 126 -42.22 2.03 28.72
CA ASN A 126 -42.53 0.61 28.55
C ASN A 126 -42.75 0.30 27.07
N GLU A 127 -41.99 -0.65 26.52
CA GLU A 127 -42.20 -1.21 25.19
C GLU A 127 -42.47 -2.73 25.30
N THR A 128 -43.65 -3.14 24.85
CA THR A 128 -44.10 -4.55 24.86
C THR A 128 -44.09 -5.13 23.45
N TYR A 129 -43.39 -6.24 23.26
CA TYR A 129 -43.33 -7.02 22.03
C TYR A 129 -44.16 -8.30 22.21
N ARG A 130 -45.16 -8.53 21.35
CA ARG A 130 -45.93 -9.78 21.35
C ARG A 130 -45.32 -10.77 20.37
N PHE A 131 -44.96 -11.96 20.84
CA PHE A 131 -44.54 -13.06 19.98
C PHE A 131 -45.59 -14.17 20.06
N THR A 132 -46.25 -14.49 18.94
CA THR A 132 -47.17 -15.63 18.87
C THR A 132 -46.38 -16.93 18.91
N MET A 133 -46.57 -17.74 19.95
CA MET A 133 -45.99 -19.09 20.05
C MET A 133 -46.80 -20.06 19.17
N ASP A 134 -46.18 -20.63 18.14
CA ASP A 134 -46.62 -21.91 17.60
C ASP A 134 -46.22 -23.00 18.61
N ILE A 135 -47.21 -23.59 19.25
CA ILE A 135 -47.04 -24.69 20.19
C ILE A 135 -46.76 -25.95 19.38
N GLU A 136 -45.56 -26.52 19.52
CA GLU A 136 -45.35 -27.95 19.30
C GLU A 136 -45.99 -28.72 20.47
N GLN A 137 -46.91 -29.63 20.16
CA GLN A 137 -47.20 -30.79 21.00
C GLN A 137 -47.17 -32.05 20.14
N GLY A 138 -46.27 -32.97 20.51
CA GLY A 138 -46.35 -34.37 20.14
C GLY A 138 -47.30 -35.15 21.06
N GLU A 139 -47.56 -36.39 20.64
CA GLU A 139 -48.33 -37.47 21.30
C GLU A 139 -49.87 -37.26 21.29
N GLU A 140 -50.74 -38.21 20.97
CA GLU A 140 -50.69 -39.67 20.90
C GLU A 140 -51.95 -40.18 20.14
N CYS A 141 -51.82 -41.33 19.47
CA CYS A 141 -52.82 -42.38 19.28
C CYS A 141 -54.23 -42.13 18.67
N THR A 142 -54.46 -42.95 17.62
CA THR A 142 -55.63 -43.79 17.31
C THR A 142 -56.77 -43.27 16.43
N GLU A 143 -57.03 -44.12 15.42
CA GLU A 143 -58.33 -44.50 14.85
C GLU A 143 -58.87 -43.82 13.58
N HIS A 144 -59.15 -44.73 12.63
CA HIS A 144 -60.08 -44.67 11.50
C HIS A 144 -59.70 -43.89 10.23
N ALA A 145 -59.12 -44.65 9.31
CA ALA A 145 -59.15 -44.37 7.88
C ALA A 145 -60.50 -44.78 7.27
N GLU A 146 -61.25 -43.81 6.73
CA GLU A 146 -62.18 -43.98 5.61
C GLU A 146 -62.10 -42.73 4.72
N GLY A 147 -62.10 -42.93 3.42
CA GLY A 147 -61.48 -42.05 2.44
C GLY A 147 -62.31 -40.89 1.92
N ALA A 148 -61.61 -39.93 1.31
CA ALA A 148 -62.10 -39.14 0.18
C ALA A 148 -60.90 -38.49 -0.54
N SER A 149 -60.76 -38.77 -1.83
CA SER A 149 -59.82 -38.14 -2.74
C SER A 149 -59.93 -36.61 -2.72
N GLY A 150 -58.78 -35.93 -2.64
CA GLY A 150 -58.67 -34.50 -2.85
C GLY A 150 -57.21 -34.10 -3.04
N THR A 151 -56.71 -34.19 -4.27
CA THR A 151 -55.45 -33.58 -4.68
C THR A 151 -55.51 -32.06 -4.48
N LEU A 152 -54.77 -31.53 -3.52
CA LEU A 152 -54.50 -30.09 -3.38
C LEU A 152 -53.02 -29.84 -3.72
N GLN A 153 -52.80 -29.31 -4.92
CA GLN A 153 -51.57 -28.62 -5.29
C GLN A 153 -51.36 -27.46 -4.32
N VAL A 154 -50.22 -27.46 -3.61
CA VAL A 154 -49.72 -26.26 -2.94
C VAL A 154 -48.87 -25.51 -3.95
N SER A 155 -49.45 -24.46 -4.54
CA SER A 155 -48.73 -23.49 -5.36
C SER A 155 -47.76 -22.67 -4.48
N PRO A 156 -46.54 -22.35 -4.96
CA PRO A 156 -45.69 -21.37 -4.28
C PRO A 156 -46.30 -19.97 -4.43
N LEU A 157 -46.23 -19.19 -3.35
CA LEU A 157 -46.53 -17.74 -3.36
C LEU A 157 -45.72 -17.02 -4.46
N PRO A 158 -46.31 -16.04 -5.18
CA PRO A 158 -45.58 -15.33 -6.23
C PRO A 158 -44.61 -14.31 -5.61
N ALA A 159 -43.37 -14.28 -6.13
CA ALA A 159 -42.44 -13.17 -5.95
C ALA A 159 -43.09 -11.85 -6.40
N PRO A 160 -42.72 -10.68 -5.82
CA PRO A 160 -43.23 -9.41 -6.31
C PRO A 160 -42.86 -9.26 -7.79
N ALA A 161 -43.88 -9.10 -8.64
CA ALA A 161 -43.72 -9.07 -10.09
C ALA A 161 -42.85 -7.87 -10.48
N ALA A 162 -41.80 -8.13 -11.28
CA ALA A 162 -41.03 -7.07 -11.92
C ALA A 162 -41.98 -6.17 -12.73
N PRO A 163 -41.84 -4.83 -12.68
CA PRO A 163 -42.70 -3.93 -13.42
C PRO A 163 -42.67 -4.29 -14.92
N GLN A 164 -43.86 -4.42 -15.51
CA GLN A 164 -44.02 -4.88 -16.90
C GLN A 164 -44.36 -3.76 -17.86
N THR A 165 -44.65 -2.55 -17.35
CA THR A 165 -44.94 -1.38 -18.17
C THR A 165 -43.89 -0.28 -18.00
N PRO A 166 -43.52 0.45 -19.08
CA PRO A 166 -42.60 1.59 -18.98
C PRO A 166 -43.02 2.64 -17.94
N ALA A 167 -44.33 2.79 -17.71
CA ALA A 167 -44.89 3.72 -16.72
C ALA A 167 -44.56 3.34 -15.26
N GLU A 168 -44.45 2.04 -14.94
CA GLU A 168 -44.07 1.57 -13.61
C GLU A 168 -42.57 1.76 -13.36
N TYR A 169 -41.73 1.58 -14.39
CA TYR A 169 -40.31 1.91 -14.32
C TYR A 169 -40.07 3.41 -14.13
N ASP A 170 -40.79 4.25 -14.90
CA ASP A 170 -40.68 5.70 -14.82
C ASP A 170 -41.05 6.24 -13.43
N ALA A 171 -42.03 5.61 -12.75
CA ALA A 171 -42.41 5.97 -11.38
C ALA A 171 -41.28 5.68 -10.37
N VAL A 172 -40.72 4.47 -10.39
CA VAL A 172 -39.63 4.04 -9.49
C VAL A 172 -38.37 4.88 -9.70
N TRP A 173 -38.00 5.15 -10.96
CA TRP A 173 -36.81 5.94 -11.27
C TRP A 173 -36.97 7.41 -10.93
N SER A 174 -38.18 7.96 -11.07
CA SER A 174 -38.49 9.34 -10.69
C SER A 174 -38.44 9.53 -9.18
N GLU A 175 -38.93 8.56 -8.40
CA GLU A 175 -38.85 8.58 -6.94
C GLU A 175 -37.41 8.49 -6.45
N TRP A 176 -36.62 7.55 -7.01
CA TRP A 176 -35.19 7.40 -6.68
C TRP A 176 -34.36 8.65 -7.00
N LYS A 177 -34.66 9.32 -8.13
CA LYS A 177 -34.06 10.62 -8.49
C LYS A 177 -34.49 11.73 -7.54
N GLY A 178 -35.74 11.72 -7.07
CA GLY A 178 -36.28 12.69 -6.10
C GLY A 178 -35.64 12.56 -4.71
N ALA A 179 -35.21 11.35 -4.33
CA ALA A 179 -34.51 11.05 -3.09
C ALA A 179 -32.99 11.34 -3.13
N ALA A 180 -32.48 12.02 -4.15
CA ALA A 180 -31.05 12.28 -4.32
C ALA A 180 -30.54 13.40 -3.38
N PRO A 181 -29.40 13.19 -2.69
CA PRO A 181 -28.61 14.29 -2.14
C PRO A 181 -28.25 15.32 -3.23
N ALA A 182 -28.10 16.60 -2.85
CA ALA A 182 -27.87 17.70 -3.80
C ALA A 182 -26.66 17.47 -4.72
N GLU A 183 -25.63 16.79 -4.22
CA GLU A 183 -24.39 16.46 -4.93
C GLU A 183 -24.58 15.30 -5.93
N GLU A 184 -25.48 14.36 -5.63
CA GLU A 184 -25.75 13.18 -6.46
C GLU A 184 -26.80 13.42 -7.56
N LEU A 185 -27.55 14.53 -7.50
CA LEU A 185 -28.72 14.75 -8.36
C LEU A 185 -28.38 14.70 -9.86
N ARG A 186 -27.21 15.19 -10.27
CA ARG A 186 -26.71 15.07 -11.65
C ARG A 186 -26.34 13.64 -12.01
N GLY A 187 -25.66 12.94 -11.10
CA GLY A 187 -25.24 11.54 -11.27
C GLY A 187 -26.44 10.59 -11.38
N ARG A 188 -27.43 10.73 -10.48
CA ARG A 188 -28.69 9.97 -10.55
C ARG A 188 -29.46 10.27 -11.82
N ALA A 189 -29.54 11.53 -12.24
CA ALA A 189 -30.22 11.89 -13.50
C ALA A 189 -29.55 11.25 -14.73
N ALA A 190 -28.20 11.26 -14.79
CA ALA A 190 -27.45 10.60 -15.85
C ALA A 190 -27.67 9.08 -15.83
N THR A 191 -27.68 8.47 -14.63
CA THR A 191 -27.93 7.04 -14.45
C THR A 191 -29.33 6.65 -14.92
N VAL A 192 -30.38 7.39 -14.53
CA VAL A 192 -31.75 7.15 -15.04
C VAL A 192 -31.78 7.27 -16.56
N GLN A 193 -31.15 8.30 -17.16
CA GLN A 193 -31.11 8.42 -18.62
C GLN A 193 -30.46 7.21 -19.30
N ARG A 194 -29.40 6.65 -18.73
CA ARG A 194 -28.74 5.44 -19.24
C ARG A 194 -29.63 4.22 -19.11
N ILE A 195 -30.32 4.05 -17.98
CA ILE A 195 -31.27 2.97 -17.76
C ILE A 195 -32.45 3.07 -18.75
N CYS A 196 -33.05 4.26 -18.93
CA CYS A 196 -34.11 4.49 -19.90
C CYS A 196 -33.64 4.21 -21.34
N THR A 197 -32.40 4.61 -21.67
CA THR A 197 -31.81 4.35 -22.99
C THR A 197 -31.64 2.86 -23.23
N CYS A 198 -31.14 2.11 -22.23
CA CYS A 198 -31.01 0.65 -22.23
C CYS A 198 -32.36 -0.07 -22.42
N LEU A 199 -33.42 0.44 -21.78
CA LEU A 199 -34.79 -0.08 -21.96
C LEU A 199 -35.30 0.18 -23.39
N ASN A 200 -35.11 1.40 -23.91
CA ASN A 200 -35.65 1.80 -25.21
C ASN A 200 -34.90 1.18 -26.39
N ASN A 201 -33.59 0.97 -26.28
CA ASN A 201 -32.78 0.37 -27.33
C ASN A 201 -32.70 -1.16 -27.24
N GLY A 202 -33.22 -1.78 -26.17
CA GLY A 202 -33.13 -3.22 -25.93
C GLY A 202 -31.70 -3.72 -25.69
N SER A 203 -30.80 -2.85 -25.21
CA SER A 203 -29.42 -3.21 -24.89
C SER A 203 -29.40 -4.24 -23.78
N ARG A 204 -28.54 -5.25 -23.93
CA ARG A 204 -28.31 -6.29 -22.92
C ARG A 204 -27.24 -5.90 -21.90
N GLU A 205 -26.52 -4.82 -22.16
CA GLU A 205 -25.49 -4.29 -21.28
C GLU A 205 -25.96 -2.97 -20.66
N LEU A 206 -25.87 -2.89 -19.34
CA LEU A 206 -26.12 -1.69 -18.55
C LEU A 206 -24.87 -1.36 -17.73
N ASN A 207 -24.24 -0.23 -18.05
CA ASN A 207 -23.21 0.37 -17.23
C ASN A 207 -23.82 1.59 -16.51
N VAL A 208 -23.76 1.63 -15.18
CA VAL A 208 -24.37 2.71 -14.38
C VAL A 208 -23.52 3.98 -14.35
N GLY A 209 -22.19 3.86 -14.51
CA GLY A 209 -21.24 4.97 -14.58
C GLY A 209 -20.63 5.39 -13.27
N GLU A 210 -19.60 6.23 -13.39
CA GLU A 210 -18.85 6.85 -12.29
C GLU A 210 -19.58 8.15 -11.92
N SER A 211 -20.46 8.10 -10.93
CA SER A 211 -21.36 9.22 -10.64
C SER A 211 -21.51 9.51 -9.14
N GLY A 212 -20.63 8.94 -8.31
CA GLY A 212 -20.66 9.13 -6.86
C GLY A 212 -21.95 8.61 -6.23
N LEU A 213 -22.56 7.57 -6.82
CA LEU A 213 -23.87 7.07 -6.39
C LEU A 213 -23.75 6.37 -5.04
N THR A 214 -24.65 6.68 -4.10
CA THR A 214 -24.73 5.98 -2.80
C THR A 214 -25.71 4.81 -2.78
N ALA A 215 -26.67 4.80 -3.70
CA ALA A 215 -27.64 3.72 -3.89
C ALA A 215 -27.98 3.59 -5.38
N LEU A 216 -28.57 2.46 -5.79
CA LEU A 216 -29.17 2.26 -7.11
C LEU A 216 -30.70 2.17 -6.98
N PRO A 217 -31.47 2.37 -8.07
CA PRO A 217 -32.92 2.18 -8.03
C PRO A 217 -33.28 0.71 -7.78
N ASP A 218 -34.38 0.48 -7.08
CA ASP A 218 -34.83 -0.86 -6.66
C ASP A 218 -35.13 -1.81 -7.83
N CYS A 219 -35.49 -1.24 -9.00
CA CYS A 219 -35.84 -1.99 -10.19
C CYS A 219 -34.88 -1.66 -11.35
N LEU A 220 -34.11 -2.67 -11.77
CA LEU A 220 -33.31 -2.64 -13.00
C LEU A 220 -34.08 -3.30 -14.16
N PRO A 221 -33.79 -2.95 -15.42
CA PRO A 221 -34.48 -3.54 -16.57
C PRO A 221 -34.26 -5.06 -16.63
N ALA A 222 -35.34 -5.82 -16.76
CA ALA A 222 -35.30 -7.28 -16.65
C ALA A 222 -34.56 -8.00 -17.80
N HIS A 223 -34.34 -7.33 -18.94
CA HIS A 223 -33.73 -7.92 -20.15
C HIS A 223 -32.20 -7.79 -20.20
N ILE A 224 -31.57 -7.19 -19.18
CA ILE A 224 -30.11 -7.05 -19.15
C ILE A 224 -29.45 -8.39 -18.81
N THR A 225 -28.35 -8.69 -19.51
CA THR A 225 -27.50 -9.85 -19.25
C THR A 225 -26.15 -9.44 -18.65
N THR A 226 -25.72 -8.19 -18.83
CA THR A 226 -24.48 -7.64 -18.28
C THR A 226 -24.75 -6.37 -17.49
N LEU A 227 -24.36 -6.36 -16.22
CA LEU A 227 -24.43 -5.21 -15.32
C LEU A 227 -23.02 -4.82 -14.89
N VAL A 228 -22.63 -3.58 -15.19
CA VAL A 228 -21.33 -3.02 -14.82
C VAL A 228 -21.52 -1.83 -13.90
N ILE A 229 -20.94 -1.92 -12.71
CA ILE A 229 -20.92 -0.91 -11.67
C ILE A 229 -19.44 -0.53 -11.45
N PRO A 230 -18.96 0.54 -12.10
CA PRO A 230 -17.57 0.92 -12.02
C PRO A 230 -17.23 1.60 -10.68
N HIS A 231 -15.93 1.85 -10.52
CA HIS A 231 -15.32 2.65 -9.46
C HIS A 231 -15.96 4.04 -9.30
N ASN A 232 -15.59 4.78 -8.24
CA ASN A 232 -16.09 6.13 -7.99
C ASN A 232 -17.62 6.20 -7.78
N ASN A 233 -18.16 5.14 -7.18
CA ASN A 233 -19.46 5.12 -6.54
C ASN A 233 -19.26 4.72 -5.07
N TYR A 234 -20.22 5.09 -4.23
CA TYR A 234 -20.21 4.83 -2.80
C TYR A 234 -21.36 3.90 -2.42
N LEU A 235 -21.65 2.91 -3.28
CA LEU A 235 -22.77 2.01 -3.06
C LEU A 235 -22.52 1.16 -1.82
N THR A 236 -23.50 1.13 -0.92
CA THR A 236 -23.48 0.32 0.30
C THR A 236 -24.26 -1.00 0.15
N SER A 237 -25.21 -1.04 -0.79
CA SER A 237 -26.03 -2.21 -1.12
C SER A 237 -26.42 -2.21 -2.60
N LEU A 238 -26.73 -3.39 -3.13
CA LEU A 238 -27.30 -3.56 -4.46
C LEU A 238 -28.81 -3.89 -4.40
N PRO A 239 -29.59 -3.46 -5.41
CA PRO A 239 -31.00 -3.82 -5.54
C PRO A 239 -31.16 -5.28 -5.98
N THR A 240 -32.41 -5.74 -6.11
CA THR A 240 -32.70 -7.08 -6.62
C THR A 240 -32.15 -7.24 -8.04
N LEU A 241 -31.33 -8.27 -8.25
CA LEU A 241 -30.69 -8.51 -9.54
C LEU A 241 -31.69 -9.10 -10.55
N PRO A 242 -31.60 -8.71 -11.85
CA PRO A 242 -32.40 -9.30 -12.91
C PRO A 242 -32.17 -10.82 -13.05
N SER A 243 -33.25 -11.57 -13.21
CA SER A 243 -33.19 -13.04 -13.28
C SER A 243 -32.39 -13.59 -14.48
N GLY A 244 -32.28 -12.82 -15.57
CA GLY A 244 -31.53 -13.16 -16.79
C GLY A 244 -30.08 -12.67 -16.81
N LEU A 245 -29.54 -12.19 -15.68
CA LEU A 245 -28.18 -11.66 -15.62
C LEU A 245 -27.15 -12.80 -15.71
N GLU A 246 -26.21 -12.65 -16.64
CA GLU A 246 -25.10 -13.59 -16.91
C GLU A 246 -23.77 -13.05 -16.36
N VAL A 247 -23.57 -11.73 -16.39
CA VAL A 247 -22.34 -11.06 -15.97
C VAL A 247 -22.65 -9.92 -15.00
N LEU A 248 -22.04 -9.96 -13.82
CA LEU A 248 -22.05 -8.88 -12.83
C LEU A 248 -20.63 -8.44 -12.54
N THR A 249 -20.34 -7.15 -12.80
CA THR A 249 -19.06 -6.52 -12.44
C THR A 249 -19.32 -5.34 -11.52
N VAL A 250 -18.65 -5.33 -10.36
CA VAL A 250 -18.66 -4.26 -9.38
C VAL A 250 -17.22 -4.00 -8.92
N GLU A 251 -16.76 -2.76 -8.97
CA GLU A 251 -15.37 -2.41 -8.62
C GLU A 251 -15.36 -1.17 -7.73
N ASP A 252 -14.50 -1.17 -6.70
CA ASP A 252 -14.20 -0.01 -5.82
C ASP A 252 -15.47 0.72 -5.31
N ASN A 253 -16.19 0.03 -4.42
CA ASN A 253 -17.42 0.50 -3.79
C ASN A 253 -17.42 0.14 -2.29
N GLN A 254 -18.51 0.41 -1.57
CA GLN A 254 -18.63 0.18 -0.13
C GLN A 254 -19.63 -0.94 0.21
N LEU A 255 -19.81 -1.91 -0.70
CA LEU A 255 -20.78 -2.97 -0.50
C LEU A 255 -20.38 -3.85 0.70
N THR A 256 -21.32 -4.05 1.61
CA THR A 256 -21.15 -4.91 2.80
C THR A 256 -21.73 -6.30 2.60
N SER A 257 -22.69 -6.45 1.69
CA SER A 257 -23.33 -7.71 1.32
C SER A 257 -23.81 -7.69 -0.14
N LEU A 258 -24.07 -8.87 -0.70
CA LEU A 258 -24.68 -9.04 -2.02
C LEU A 258 -26.11 -9.61 -1.89
N PRO A 259 -27.04 -9.18 -2.74
CA PRO A 259 -28.38 -9.78 -2.85
C PRO A 259 -28.28 -11.22 -3.40
N PRO A 260 -29.37 -12.00 -3.34
CA PRO A 260 -29.42 -13.34 -3.95
C PRO A 260 -29.00 -13.31 -5.42
N LEU A 261 -28.06 -14.18 -5.78
CA LEU A 261 -27.50 -14.23 -7.12
C LEU A 261 -28.47 -14.96 -8.08
N PRO A 262 -28.63 -14.49 -9.32
CA PRO A 262 -29.48 -15.15 -10.30
C PRO A 262 -28.88 -16.48 -10.74
N SER A 263 -29.75 -17.48 -10.99
CA SER A 263 -29.31 -18.84 -11.33
C SER A 263 -28.52 -18.97 -12.64
N GLY A 264 -28.70 -18.00 -13.56
CA GLY A 264 -28.00 -17.95 -14.85
C GLY A 264 -26.67 -17.19 -14.84
N LEU A 265 -26.19 -16.72 -13.68
CA LEU A 265 -24.96 -15.95 -13.60
C LEU A 265 -23.74 -16.85 -13.88
N GLU A 266 -22.94 -16.45 -14.86
CA GLU A 266 -21.73 -17.14 -15.29
C GLU A 266 -20.46 -16.45 -14.79
N VAL A 267 -20.47 -15.12 -14.68
CA VAL A 267 -19.33 -14.29 -14.26
C VAL A 267 -19.74 -13.35 -13.14
N LEU A 268 -19.06 -13.47 -12.00
CA LEU A 268 -19.20 -12.56 -10.87
C LEU A 268 -17.84 -11.93 -10.54
N THR A 269 -17.74 -10.62 -10.75
CA THR A 269 -16.59 -9.80 -10.38
C THR A 269 -17.03 -8.74 -9.38
N VAL A 270 -16.55 -8.79 -8.14
CA VAL A 270 -16.79 -7.79 -7.09
C VAL A 270 -15.48 -7.47 -6.39
N GLU A 271 -14.73 -6.51 -6.92
CA GLU A 271 -13.39 -6.17 -6.40
C GLU A 271 -13.41 -4.91 -5.54
N ASP A 272 -12.51 -4.83 -4.56
CA ASP A 272 -12.28 -3.66 -3.71
C ASP A 272 -13.58 -3.13 -3.05
N ASN A 273 -14.18 -3.98 -2.23
CA ASN A 273 -15.42 -3.69 -1.49
C ASN A 273 -15.26 -4.10 -0.01
N GLN A 274 -16.35 -4.06 0.77
CA GLN A 274 -16.34 -4.37 2.21
C GLN A 274 -17.14 -5.64 2.51
N LEU A 275 -17.23 -6.58 1.56
CA LEU A 275 -18.01 -7.80 1.74
C LEU A 275 -17.39 -8.67 2.83
N THR A 276 -18.20 -9.08 3.80
CA THR A 276 -17.80 -9.99 4.89
C THR A 276 -18.18 -11.45 4.61
N SER A 277 -19.17 -11.66 3.75
CA SER A 277 -19.64 -12.98 3.31
C SER A 277 -20.22 -12.93 1.89
N LEU A 278 -20.37 -14.10 1.26
CA LEU A 278 -21.03 -14.25 -0.03
C LEU A 278 -22.33 -15.05 0.10
N PRO A 279 -23.37 -14.72 -0.70
CA PRO A 279 -24.57 -15.55 -0.82
C PRO A 279 -24.25 -16.88 -1.52
N PRO A 280 -25.18 -17.86 -1.51
CA PRO A 280 -25.03 -19.10 -2.26
C PRO A 280 -24.71 -18.85 -3.74
N LEU A 281 -23.68 -19.55 -4.23
CA LEU A 281 -23.22 -19.38 -5.60
C LEU A 281 -24.11 -20.17 -6.59
N PRO A 282 -24.43 -19.62 -7.77
CA PRO A 282 -25.20 -20.31 -8.78
C PRO A 282 -24.39 -21.46 -9.39
N ALA A 283 -25.08 -22.56 -9.73
CA ALA A 283 -24.44 -23.77 -10.23
C ALA A 283 -23.70 -23.58 -11.57
N GLY A 284 -24.15 -22.62 -12.39
CA GLY A 284 -23.56 -22.26 -13.68
C GLY A 284 -22.36 -21.33 -13.62
N LEU A 285 -21.94 -20.87 -12.43
CA LEU A 285 -20.86 -19.89 -12.30
C LEU A 285 -19.52 -20.48 -12.79
N VAL A 286 -18.88 -19.77 -13.72
CA VAL A 286 -17.60 -20.14 -14.36
C VAL A 286 -16.45 -19.32 -13.80
N VAL A 287 -16.68 -18.02 -13.54
CA VAL A 287 -15.66 -17.08 -13.05
C VAL A 287 -16.17 -16.40 -11.78
N LEU A 288 -15.39 -16.51 -10.71
CA LEU A 288 -15.61 -15.81 -9.46
C LEU A 288 -14.37 -14.98 -9.09
N THR A 289 -14.50 -13.67 -9.11
CA THR A 289 -13.45 -12.73 -8.77
C THR A 289 -13.97 -11.79 -7.68
N VAL A 290 -13.56 -11.99 -6.44
CA VAL A 290 -13.97 -11.16 -5.28
C VAL A 290 -12.77 -10.70 -4.47
N SER A 291 -11.81 -10.10 -5.17
CA SER A 291 -10.55 -9.62 -4.59
C SER A 291 -10.76 -8.35 -3.75
N GLY A 292 -9.89 -8.06 -2.79
CA GLY A 292 -9.91 -6.79 -2.04
C GLY A 292 -11.13 -6.59 -1.14
N ASN A 293 -11.61 -7.65 -0.51
CA ASN A 293 -12.79 -7.61 0.37
C ASN A 293 -12.42 -8.02 1.82
N GLN A 294 -13.42 -8.22 2.68
CA GLN A 294 -13.24 -8.63 4.07
C GLN A 294 -13.79 -10.04 4.34
N LEU A 295 -13.77 -10.91 3.32
CA LEU A 295 -14.34 -12.25 3.42
C LEU A 295 -13.55 -13.10 4.42
N THR A 296 -14.26 -13.70 5.37
CA THR A 296 -13.69 -14.62 6.38
C THR A 296 -13.86 -16.09 5.98
N SER A 297 -14.84 -16.40 5.12
CA SER A 297 -15.10 -17.72 4.58
C SER A 297 -15.72 -17.65 3.18
N LEU A 298 -15.70 -18.78 2.47
CA LEU A 298 -16.35 -18.93 1.17
C LEU A 298 -17.50 -19.97 1.25
N PRO A 299 -18.61 -19.74 0.53
CA PRO A 299 -19.66 -20.73 0.35
C PRO A 299 -19.15 -21.92 -0.49
N PRO A 300 -19.93 -23.03 -0.56
CA PRO A 300 -19.63 -24.13 -1.47
C PRO A 300 -19.47 -23.65 -2.92
N LEU A 301 -18.37 -24.05 -3.55
CA LEU A 301 -18.03 -23.65 -4.92
C LEU A 301 -18.86 -24.43 -5.95
N SER A 302 -19.22 -23.78 -7.05
CA SER A 302 -19.89 -24.43 -8.18
C SER A 302 -18.97 -25.45 -8.85
N ALA A 303 -19.53 -26.59 -9.28
CA ALA A 303 -18.75 -27.65 -9.93
C ALA A 303 -18.15 -27.21 -11.28
N GLY A 304 -18.78 -26.23 -11.96
CA GLY A 304 -18.36 -25.68 -13.24
C GLY A 304 -17.33 -24.55 -13.15
N LEU A 305 -16.92 -24.13 -11.95
CA LEU A 305 -16.00 -23.01 -11.77
C LEU A 305 -14.62 -23.31 -12.38
N GLN A 306 -14.13 -22.39 -13.21
CA GLN A 306 -12.83 -22.49 -13.88
C GLN A 306 -11.81 -21.50 -13.31
N THR A 307 -12.27 -20.33 -12.86
CA THR A 307 -11.44 -19.26 -12.31
C THR A 307 -11.97 -18.82 -10.96
N LEU A 308 -11.09 -18.87 -9.95
CA LEU A 308 -11.36 -18.35 -8.60
C LEU A 308 -10.27 -17.35 -8.22
N SER A 309 -10.64 -16.08 -8.06
CA SER A 309 -9.78 -15.03 -7.52
C SER A 309 -10.43 -14.40 -6.29
N VAL A 310 -9.79 -14.54 -5.13
CA VAL A 310 -10.26 -14.01 -3.83
C VAL A 310 -9.10 -13.38 -3.06
N ALA A 311 -8.16 -12.78 -3.80
CA ALA A 311 -6.96 -12.20 -3.22
C ALA A 311 -7.27 -10.98 -2.33
N GLY A 312 -6.50 -10.74 -1.27
CA GLY A 312 -6.70 -9.59 -0.39
C GLY A 312 -7.99 -9.70 0.44
N ASN A 313 -8.21 -10.85 1.08
CA ASN A 313 -9.32 -11.12 1.98
C ASN A 313 -8.77 -11.61 3.35
N GLN A 314 -9.65 -12.07 4.23
CA GLN A 314 -9.31 -12.57 5.56
C GLN A 314 -9.57 -14.09 5.71
N LEU A 315 -9.45 -14.84 4.61
CA LEU A 315 -9.74 -16.27 4.59
C LEU A 315 -8.70 -17.05 5.40
N THR A 316 -9.18 -17.90 6.31
CA THR A 316 -8.35 -18.81 7.12
C THR A 316 -8.28 -20.22 6.55
N SER A 317 -9.26 -20.60 5.72
CA SER A 317 -9.33 -21.88 5.02
C SER A 317 -10.08 -21.74 3.69
N LEU A 318 -9.97 -22.77 2.83
CA LEU A 318 -10.71 -22.85 1.57
C LEU A 318 -11.65 -24.07 1.58
N PRO A 319 -12.85 -23.97 0.97
CA PRO A 319 -13.71 -25.12 0.73
C PRO A 319 -13.08 -26.08 -0.30
N PRO A 320 -13.65 -27.29 -0.47
CA PRO A 320 -13.23 -28.21 -1.52
C PRO A 320 -13.25 -27.55 -2.90
N LEU A 321 -12.15 -27.69 -3.64
CA LEU A 321 -11.98 -27.07 -4.95
C LEU A 321 -12.68 -27.89 -6.03
N PRO A 322 -13.35 -27.26 -7.01
CA PRO A 322 -13.99 -27.96 -8.11
C PRO A 322 -12.97 -28.58 -9.06
N ALA A 323 -13.29 -29.75 -9.62
CA ALA A 323 -12.38 -30.52 -10.46
C ALA A 323 -11.99 -29.79 -11.76
N GLY A 324 -12.87 -28.90 -12.27
CA GLY A 324 -12.66 -28.11 -13.48
C GLY A 324 -11.82 -26.83 -13.30
N LEU A 325 -11.38 -26.52 -12.07
CA LEU A 325 -10.68 -25.27 -11.79
C LEU A 325 -9.31 -25.23 -12.49
N GLN A 326 -9.05 -24.16 -13.23
CA GLN A 326 -7.80 -23.93 -13.97
C GLN A 326 -6.94 -22.84 -13.33
N MET A 327 -7.57 -21.83 -12.72
CA MET A 327 -6.89 -20.71 -12.08
C MET A 327 -7.38 -20.51 -10.64
N LEU A 328 -6.45 -20.53 -9.69
CA LEU A 328 -6.70 -20.25 -8.29
C LEU A 328 -5.79 -19.12 -7.81
N SER A 329 -6.38 -18.00 -7.41
CA SER A 329 -5.71 -16.86 -6.80
C SER A 329 -6.33 -16.54 -5.45
N VAL A 330 -5.60 -16.80 -4.38
CA VAL A 330 -5.99 -16.59 -2.97
C VAL A 330 -4.87 -15.85 -2.22
N ALA A 331 -4.12 -15.00 -2.93
CA ALA A 331 -3.01 -14.25 -2.36
C ALA A 331 -3.47 -13.27 -1.27
N ARG A 332 -2.60 -12.87 -0.35
CA ARG A 332 -2.87 -11.93 0.75
C ARG A 332 -4.10 -12.34 1.56
N ASN A 333 -4.05 -13.52 2.15
CA ASN A 333 -5.05 -14.09 3.05
C ASN A 333 -4.35 -14.64 4.30
N GLN A 334 -5.06 -15.37 5.14
CA GLN A 334 -4.54 -15.95 6.40
C GLN A 334 -4.53 -17.49 6.35
N LEU A 335 -4.36 -18.07 5.16
CA LEU A 335 -4.40 -19.53 4.97
C LEU A 335 -3.19 -20.20 5.62
N THR A 336 -3.43 -21.21 6.44
CA THR A 336 -2.39 -22.06 7.07
C THR A 336 -2.16 -23.38 6.31
N SER A 337 -3.14 -23.79 5.50
CA SER A 337 -3.07 -24.97 4.64
C SER A 337 -3.96 -24.82 3.40
N LEU A 338 -3.74 -25.69 2.40
CA LEU A 338 -4.55 -25.76 1.19
C LEU A 338 -5.27 -27.12 1.09
N PRO A 339 -6.49 -27.16 0.55
CA PRO A 339 -7.17 -28.41 0.20
C PRO A 339 -6.45 -29.11 -0.97
N PRO A 340 -6.82 -30.38 -1.28
CA PRO A 340 -6.33 -31.07 -2.47
C PRO A 340 -6.55 -30.25 -3.74
N LEU A 341 -5.50 -30.10 -4.54
CA LEU A 341 -5.54 -29.32 -5.77
C LEU A 341 -6.15 -30.14 -6.92
N PRO A 342 -7.00 -29.54 -7.76
CA PRO A 342 -7.58 -30.23 -8.90
C PRO A 342 -6.53 -30.52 -9.98
N ALA A 343 -6.66 -31.65 -10.67
CA ALA A 343 -5.68 -32.10 -11.65
C ALA A 343 -5.52 -31.15 -12.86
N GLY A 344 -6.58 -30.40 -13.19
CA GLY A 344 -6.60 -29.43 -14.29
C GLY A 344 -6.02 -28.06 -13.98
N LEU A 345 -5.55 -27.82 -12.74
CA LEU A 345 -5.07 -26.50 -12.32
C LEU A 345 -3.79 -26.12 -13.06
N GLN A 346 -3.80 -24.94 -13.69
CA GLN A 346 -2.68 -24.40 -14.47
C GLN A 346 -1.95 -23.28 -13.74
N MET A 347 -2.66 -22.50 -12.92
CA MET A 347 -2.10 -21.38 -12.16
C MET A 347 -2.55 -21.44 -10.70
N LEU A 348 -1.57 -21.44 -9.80
CA LEU A 348 -1.76 -21.34 -8.36
C LEU A 348 -1.04 -20.10 -7.82
N SER A 349 -1.80 -19.17 -7.27
CA SER A 349 -1.30 -17.97 -6.58
C SER A 349 -1.82 -17.94 -5.15
N VAL A 350 -0.92 -18.14 -4.19
CA VAL A 350 -1.20 -18.18 -2.74
C VAL A 350 -0.20 -17.30 -1.98
N ALA A 351 0.37 -16.30 -2.65
CA ALA A 351 1.39 -15.43 -2.07
C ALA A 351 0.85 -14.61 -0.90
N GLY A 352 1.64 -14.32 0.14
CA GLY A 352 1.20 -13.55 1.31
C GLY A 352 0.18 -14.30 2.18
N ASN A 353 0.49 -15.54 2.54
CA ASN A 353 -0.32 -16.38 3.43
C ASN A 353 0.58 -16.92 4.57
N GLN A 354 0.05 -17.83 5.39
CA GLN A 354 0.76 -18.46 6.52
C GLN A 354 1.00 -19.95 6.27
N LEU A 355 1.20 -20.35 5.00
CA LEU A 355 1.35 -21.76 4.63
C LEU A 355 2.72 -22.28 5.11
N THR A 356 2.70 -23.40 5.83
CA THR A 356 3.90 -24.12 6.28
C THR A 356 4.31 -25.25 5.34
N ARG A 357 3.37 -25.73 4.53
CA ARG A 357 3.55 -26.79 3.53
C ARG A 357 2.57 -26.65 2.38
N LEU A 358 2.92 -27.21 1.22
CA LEU A 358 2.04 -27.32 0.06
C LEU A 358 1.54 -28.77 -0.11
N PRO A 359 0.30 -28.98 -0.60
CA PRO A 359 -0.18 -30.29 -1.04
C PRO A 359 0.55 -30.74 -2.32
N PRO A 360 0.37 -32.00 -2.75
CA PRO A 360 0.87 -32.47 -4.03
C PRO A 360 0.43 -31.57 -5.19
N LEU A 361 1.38 -31.17 -6.04
CA LEU A 361 1.13 -30.28 -7.16
C LEU A 361 0.57 -31.06 -8.37
N PRO A 362 -0.42 -30.52 -9.08
CA PRO A 362 -0.97 -31.17 -10.26
C PRO A 362 0.00 -31.10 -11.44
N ALA A 363 0.01 -32.13 -12.28
CA ALA A 363 0.94 -32.25 -13.40
C ALA A 363 0.77 -31.14 -14.47
N GLY A 364 -0.43 -30.57 -14.59
CA GLY A 364 -0.74 -29.49 -15.53
C GLY A 364 -0.34 -28.08 -15.08
N LEU A 365 0.22 -27.92 -13.87
CA LEU A 365 0.54 -26.62 -13.31
C LEU A 365 1.70 -25.95 -14.08
N ARG A 366 1.47 -24.72 -14.55
CA ARG A 366 2.45 -23.91 -15.29
C ARG A 366 3.02 -22.77 -14.44
N ARG A 367 2.22 -22.21 -13.53
CA ARG A 367 2.61 -21.07 -12.68
C ARG A 367 2.33 -21.35 -11.22
N LEU A 368 3.37 -21.25 -10.39
CA LEU A 368 3.30 -21.41 -8.93
C LEU A 368 3.85 -20.16 -8.25
N LEU A 369 2.96 -19.38 -7.63
CA LEU A 369 3.29 -18.15 -6.90
C LEU A 369 2.94 -18.32 -5.42
N VAL A 370 3.94 -18.57 -4.59
CA VAL A 370 3.79 -18.88 -3.15
C VAL A 370 4.67 -17.96 -2.28
N ALA A 371 5.07 -16.81 -2.81
CA ALA A 371 5.94 -15.87 -2.11
C ALA A 371 5.31 -15.34 -0.80
N GLY A 372 6.09 -15.01 0.22
CA GLY A 372 5.56 -14.48 1.49
C GLY A 372 4.74 -15.52 2.27
N ASN A 373 5.31 -16.69 2.49
CA ASN A 373 4.75 -17.78 3.28
C ASN A 373 5.80 -18.30 4.29
N GLN A 374 5.51 -19.41 4.99
CA GLN A 374 6.40 -20.02 5.98
C GLN A 374 6.87 -21.41 5.51
N LEU A 375 7.04 -21.61 4.21
CA LEU A 375 7.42 -22.89 3.64
C LEU A 375 8.88 -23.22 3.97
N THR A 376 9.12 -24.43 4.48
CA THR A 376 10.48 -24.95 4.74
C THR A 376 11.00 -25.86 3.64
N SER A 377 10.10 -26.45 2.86
CA SER A 377 10.41 -27.30 1.71
C SER A 377 9.28 -27.24 0.67
N LEU A 378 9.59 -27.67 -0.55
CA LEU A 378 8.61 -27.77 -1.64
C LEU A 378 8.37 -29.25 -2.01
N PRO A 379 7.13 -29.61 -2.40
CA PRO A 379 6.85 -30.91 -3.00
C PRO A 379 7.54 -31.04 -4.38
N PRO A 380 7.58 -32.25 -4.97
CA PRO A 380 8.07 -32.43 -6.34
C PRO A 380 7.38 -31.49 -7.32
N LEU A 381 8.18 -30.79 -8.13
CA LEU A 381 7.68 -29.82 -9.10
C LEU A 381 7.18 -30.54 -10.36
N PRO A 382 6.07 -30.08 -10.97
CA PRO A 382 5.58 -30.66 -12.21
C PRO A 382 6.50 -30.32 -13.39
N ALA A 383 6.63 -31.25 -14.33
CA ALA A 383 7.56 -31.12 -15.45
C ALA A 383 7.24 -29.93 -16.39
N GLY A 384 5.97 -29.52 -16.46
CA GLY A 384 5.50 -28.40 -17.28
C GLY A 384 5.52 -27.03 -16.59
N LEU A 385 6.11 -26.91 -15.39
CA LEU A 385 6.16 -25.64 -14.66
C LEU A 385 7.12 -24.66 -15.35
N GLN A 386 6.62 -23.46 -15.64
CA GLN A 386 7.35 -22.38 -16.31
C GLN A 386 7.75 -21.25 -15.35
N VAL A 387 6.91 -20.97 -14.36
CA VAL A 387 7.10 -19.85 -13.42
C VAL A 387 7.03 -20.38 -11.99
N LEU A 388 8.11 -20.19 -11.24
CA LEU A 388 8.19 -20.52 -9.81
C LEU A 388 8.62 -19.28 -9.01
N SER A 389 7.71 -18.78 -8.17
CA SER A 389 7.97 -17.69 -7.24
C SER A 389 7.75 -18.14 -5.81
N VAL A 390 8.84 -18.22 -5.06
CA VAL A 390 8.90 -18.73 -3.68
C VAL A 390 9.73 -17.79 -2.78
N SER A 391 9.79 -16.51 -3.14
CA SER A 391 10.47 -15.47 -2.35
C SER A 391 9.83 -15.30 -0.97
N ASP A 392 10.54 -14.75 0.01
CA ASP A 392 10.07 -14.51 1.38
C ASP A 392 9.47 -15.79 2.03
N ASN A 393 10.27 -16.85 2.10
CA ASN A 393 9.94 -18.13 2.73
C ASN A 393 11.08 -18.60 3.64
N GLN A 394 11.00 -19.81 4.20
CA GLN A 394 12.02 -20.41 5.07
C GLN A 394 12.67 -21.64 4.41
N LEU A 395 12.80 -21.65 3.09
CA LEU A 395 13.27 -22.82 2.36
C LEU A 395 14.73 -23.15 2.70
N THR A 396 14.99 -24.40 3.09
CA THR A 396 16.36 -24.89 3.32
C THR A 396 17.02 -25.44 2.05
N SER A 397 16.20 -25.90 1.11
CA SER A 397 16.63 -26.52 -0.16
C SER A 397 15.48 -26.55 -1.16
N LEU A 398 15.81 -26.71 -2.44
CA LEU A 398 14.84 -26.93 -3.51
C LEU A 398 14.89 -28.36 -4.05
N PRO A 399 13.75 -28.89 -4.53
CA PRO A 399 13.71 -30.12 -5.33
C PRO A 399 14.37 -29.90 -6.71
N LEU A 400 14.45 -30.97 -7.50
CA LEU A 400 14.90 -30.87 -8.89
C LEU A 400 14.01 -29.89 -9.68
N LEU A 401 14.64 -28.94 -10.36
CA LEU A 401 13.94 -27.95 -11.17
C LEU A 401 13.53 -28.57 -12.52
N PRO A 402 12.32 -28.28 -13.02
CA PRO A 402 11.86 -28.78 -14.31
C PRO A 402 12.60 -28.11 -15.46
N ALA A 403 12.82 -28.87 -16.55
CA ALA A 403 13.60 -28.40 -17.69
C ALA A 403 12.98 -27.19 -18.42
N GLY A 404 11.65 -27.03 -18.35
CA GLY A 404 10.91 -25.93 -18.98
C GLY A 404 10.74 -24.69 -18.10
N LEU A 405 11.44 -24.59 -16.97
CA LEU A 405 11.34 -23.44 -16.06
C LEU A 405 12.03 -22.22 -16.70
N GLU A 406 11.28 -21.12 -16.82
CA GLU A 406 11.75 -19.86 -17.43
C GLU A 406 12.06 -18.79 -16.38
N LEU A 407 11.30 -18.77 -15.28
CA LEU A 407 11.43 -17.77 -14.21
C LEU A 407 11.48 -18.44 -12.83
N LEU A 408 12.53 -18.12 -12.08
CA LEU A 408 12.72 -18.57 -10.71
C LEU A 408 13.03 -17.38 -9.78
N THR A 409 12.15 -17.11 -8.81
CA THR A 409 12.41 -16.13 -7.74
C THR A 409 12.43 -16.81 -6.37
N LEU A 410 13.51 -16.59 -5.63
CA LEU A 410 13.88 -17.26 -4.37
C LEU A 410 14.40 -16.23 -3.36
N ASP A 411 14.01 -14.97 -3.50
CA ASP A 411 14.57 -13.90 -2.68
C ASP A 411 14.19 -14.10 -1.21
N ARG A 412 15.05 -13.68 -0.27
CA ARG A 412 14.76 -13.68 1.17
C ARG A 412 14.33 -15.05 1.73
N ASN A 413 15.09 -16.08 1.44
CA ASN A 413 15.06 -17.38 2.11
C ASN A 413 16.29 -17.53 3.02
N PRO A 414 16.21 -17.15 4.31
CA PRO A 414 17.37 -17.01 5.18
C PRO A 414 18.10 -18.32 5.49
N GLN A 415 17.45 -19.47 5.28
CA GLN A 415 18.00 -20.81 5.54
C GLN A 415 18.52 -21.50 4.26
N LEU A 416 18.43 -20.84 3.10
CA LEU A 416 18.81 -21.45 1.82
C LEU A 416 20.33 -21.39 1.63
N ALA A 417 20.99 -22.54 1.79
CA ALA A 417 22.45 -22.63 1.70
C ALA A 417 22.98 -22.96 0.30
N ARG A 418 22.18 -23.64 -0.53
CA ARG A 418 22.59 -24.14 -1.85
C ARG A 418 21.41 -24.20 -2.83
N LEU A 419 21.73 -24.07 -4.12
CA LEU A 419 20.77 -24.26 -5.20
C LEU A 419 21.05 -25.59 -5.94
N PRO A 420 20.00 -26.27 -6.45
CA PRO A 420 20.14 -27.39 -7.37
C PRO A 420 20.66 -26.91 -8.74
N PRO A 421 21.04 -27.84 -9.65
CA PRO A 421 21.35 -27.50 -11.04
C PRO A 421 20.19 -26.73 -11.68
N LEU A 422 20.53 -25.64 -12.39
CA LEU A 422 19.57 -24.80 -13.09
C LEU A 422 19.24 -25.41 -14.47
N PRO A 423 17.99 -25.30 -14.94
CA PRO A 423 17.61 -25.79 -16.27
C PRO A 423 18.10 -24.83 -17.38
N GLU A 424 18.46 -25.39 -18.54
CA GLU A 424 18.96 -24.61 -19.70
C GLU A 424 17.96 -23.57 -20.23
N GLY A 425 16.65 -23.80 -20.04
CA GLY A 425 15.59 -22.88 -20.47
C GLY A 425 15.37 -21.66 -19.55
N LEU A 426 16.10 -21.55 -18.44
CA LEU A 426 15.90 -20.48 -17.46
C LEU A 426 16.34 -19.12 -18.02
N GLN A 427 15.42 -18.17 -18.05
CA GLN A 427 15.67 -16.81 -18.54
C GLN A 427 15.91 -15.83 -17.39
N THR A 428 15.27 -16.03 -16.24
CA THR A 428 15.36 -15.15 -15.08
C THR A 428 15.59 -15.91 -13.78
N LEU A 429 16.67 -15.56 -13.08
CA LEU A 429 16.98 -16.04 -11.74
C LEU A 429 17.08 -14.85 -10.78
N SER A 430 16.23 -14.87 -9.74
CA SER A 430 16.30 -13.94 -8.62
C SER A 430 16.52 -14.71 -7.33
N VAL A 431 17.63 -14.44 -6.65
CA VAL A 431 18.06 -15.05 -5.39
C VAL A 431 18.58 -13.97 -4.43
N ASP A 432 17.95 -12.80 -4.44
CA ASP A 432 18.37 -11.67 -3.61
C ASP A 432 18.18 -11.95 -2.11
N ALA A 433 19.06 -11.44 -1.27
CA ALA A 433 18.96 -11.47 0.19
C ALA A 433 18.84 -12.88 0.80
N ASN A 434 19.63 -13.85 0.33
CA ASN A 434 19.81 -15.17 0.95
C ASN A 434 21.12 -15.23 1.75
N PRO A 435 21.13 -14.86 3.05
CA PRO A 435 22.34 -14.72 3.86
C PRO A 435 23.13 -16.02 4.11
N GLN A 436 22.65 -17.18 3.69
CA GLN A 436 23.38 -18.45 3.77
C GLN A 436 23.88 -18.96 2.41
N LEU A 437 23.52 -18.29 1.31
CA LEU A 437 23.89 -18.71 -0.04
C LEU A 437 25.35 -18.33 -0.33
N THR A 438 26.23 -19.33 -0.38
CA THR A 438 27.68 -19.11 -0.52
C THR A 438 28.22 -19.29 -1.94
N ARG A 439 27.48 -19.98 -2.81
CA ARG A 439 27.87 -20.31 -4.19
C ARG A 439 26.65 -20.43 -5.09
N LEU A 440 26.83 -20.08 -6.37
CA LEU A 440 25.87 -20.36 -7.42
C LEU A 440 26.29 -21.62 -8.22
N PRO A 441 25.32 -22.42 -8.71
CA PRO A 441 25.56 -23.51 -9.66
C PRO A 441 25.96 -22.95 -11.04
N ALA A 442 26.27 -23.83 -11.98
CA ALA A 442 26.46 -23.43 -13.38
C ALA A 442 25.20 -22.70 -13.89
N LEU A 443 25.43 -21.53 -14.50
CA LEU A 443 24.39 -20.68 -15.06
C LEU A 443 24.10 -21.11 -16.50
N PRO A 444 22.83 -21.21 -16.92
CA PRO A 444 22.48 -21.58 -18.27
C PRO A 444 22.81 -20.43 -19.23
N SER A 445 23.26 -20.74 -20.45
CA SER A 445 23.71 -19.72 -21.41
C SER A 445 22.58 -18.79 -21.88
N GLY A 446 21.32 -19.25 -21.79
CA GLY A 446 20.13 -18.47 -22.13
C GLY A 446 19.65 -17.49 -21.05
N LEU A 447 20.35 -17.39 -19.91
CA LEU A 447 19.94 -16.53 -18.80
C LEU A 447 20.08 -15.05 -19.18
N GLN A 448 18.98 -14.31 -19.11
CA GLN A 448 18.91 -12.88 -19.44
C GLN A 448 19.01 -12.00 -18.20
N ARG A 449 18.53 -12.48 -17.05
CA ARG A 449 18.49 -11.71 -15.80
C ARG A 449 18.95 -12.55 -14.63
N LEU A 450 19.99 -12.08 -13.94
CA LEU A 450 20.52 -12.64 -12.71
C LEU A 450 20.55 -11.57 -11.62
N TYR A 451 19.66 -11.69 -10.65
CA TYR A 451 19.66 -10.88 -9.44
C TYR A 451 20.12 -11.78 -8.28
N ALA A 452 21.30 -11.51 -7.73
CA ALA A 452 21.85 -12.27 -6.62
C ALA A 452 22.48 -11.34 -5.57
N ARG A 453 21.77 -10.27 -5.24
CA ARG A 453 22.22 -9.26 -4.28
C ARG A 453 22.20 -9.77 -2.85
N ASN A 454 23.00 -9.18 -1.96
CA ASN A 454 22.98 -9.41 -0.50
C ASN A 454 23.04 -10.90 -0.11
N ASN A 455 23.95 -11.64 -0.74
CA ASN A 455 24.23 -13.04 -0.44
C ASN A 455 25.62 -13.17 0.20
N GLN A 456 26.08 -14.40 0.44
CA GLN A 456 27.43 -14.70 0.95
C GLN A 456 28.32 -15.27 -0.17
N LEU A 457 28.12 -14.85 -1.42
CA LEU A 457 28.86 -15.39 -2.55
C LEU A 457 30.34 -14.98 -2.45
N THR A 458 31.21 -15.98 -2.38
CA THR A 458 32.68 -15.78 -2.36
C THR A 458 33.32 -16.04 -3.72
N ARG A 459 32.66 -16.85 -4.54
CA ARG A 459 33.09 -17.29 -5.87
C ARG A 459 31.90 -17.33 -6.81
N LEU A 460 32.18 -17.09 -8.08
CA LEU A 460 31.20 -17.13 -9.16
C LEU A 460 31.55 -18.27 -10.12
N PRO A 461 30.55 -18.89 -10.77
CA PRO A 461 30.78 -19.95 -11.74
C PRO A 461 31.40 -19.38 -13.03
N GLU A 462 32.26 -20.15 -13.69
CA GLU A 462 32.90 -19.75 -14.96
C GLU A 462 31.86 -19.46 -16.07
N SER A 463 30.69 -20.09 -16.00
CA SER A 463 29.57 -19.86 -16.93
C SER A 463 29.08 -18.41 -16.96
N ILE A 464 29.37 -17.59 -15.93
CA ILE A 464 28.91 -16.19 -15.87
C ILE A 464 29.46 -15.34 -17.02
N THR A 465 30.65 -15.68 -17.54
CA THR A 465 31.29 -14.96 -18.65
C THR A 465 30.79 -15.41 -20.01
N GLY A 466 30.05 -16.52 -20.08
CA GLY A 466 29.45 -17.07 -21.30
C GLY A 466 28.00 -16.65 -21.51
N LEU A 467 27.45 -15.79 -20.65
CA LEU A 467 26.13 -15.19 -20.83
C LEU A 467 26.18 -14.14 -21.96
N SER A 468 25.02 -13.81 -22.56
CA SER A 468 24.98 -12.81 -23.62
C SER A 468 25.27 -11.39 -23.10
N SER A 469 25.72 -10.50 -23.98
CA SER A 469 26.01 -9.10 -23.67
C SER A 469 24.79 -8.32 -23.16
N GLU A 470 23.59 -8.76 -23.52
CA GLU A 470 22.32 -8.15 -23.11
C GLU A 470 21.87 -8.62 -21.72
N ALA A 471 22.52 -9.65 -21.16
CA ALA A 471 22.13 -10.16 -19.86
C ALA A 471 22.49 -9.18 -18.73
N SER A 472 21.53 -8.94 -17.84
CA SER A 472 21.70 -8.08 -16.67
C SER A 472 22.09 -8.94 -15.47
N VAL A 473 23.29 -8.69 -14.93
CA VAL A 473 23.84 -9.41 -13.78
C VAL A 473 24.08 -8.43 -12.63
N ASN A 474 23.40 -8.63 -11.51
CA ASN A 474 23.59 -7.85 -10.29
C ASN A 474 24.01 -8.75 -9.12
N LEU A 475 25.21 -8.49 -8.59
CA LEU A 475 25.88 -9.21 -7.52
C LEU A 475 26.25 -8.31 -6.33
N GLU A 476 25.64 -7.13 -6.19
CA GLU A 476 25.85 -6.22 -5.06
C GLU A 476 25.63 -6.93 -3.71
N GLY A 477 26.30 -6.48 -2.65
CA GLY A 477 26.22 -6.99 -1.30
C GLY A 477 26.82 -8.38 -1.09
N ASN A 478 27.81 -8.79 -1.89
CA ASN A 478 28.45 -10.09 -1.80
C ASN A 478 29.95 -9.99 -1.43
N PRO A 479 30.45 -10.84 -0.51
CA PRO A 479 31.86 -10.87 -0.13
C PRO A 479 32.71 -11.63 -1.17
N LEU A 480 32.73 -11.14 -2.41
CA LEU A 480 33.51 -11.72 -3.49
C LEU A 480 35.00 -11.69 -3.14
N SER A 481 35.70 -12.82 -3.31
CA SER A 481 37.13 -12.87 -3.02
C SER A 481 37.93 -11.98 -3.98
N GLU A 482 39.04 -11.39 -3.52
CA GLU A 482 39.93 -10.59 -4.37
C GLU A 482 40.38 -11.34 -5.63
N ARG A 483 40.61 -12.65 -5.52
CA ARG A 483 40.94 -13.51 -6.68
C ARG A 483 39.79 -13.59 -7.69
N THR A 484 38.55 -13.68 -7.21
CA THR A 484 37.35 -13.69 -8.07
C THR A 484 37.22 -12.36 -8.79
N LEU A 485 37.37 -11.24 -8.08
CA LEU A 485 37.31 -9.90 -8.66
C LEU A 485 38.44 -9.65 -9.66
N GLN A 486 39.65 -10.11 -9.36
CA GLN A 486 40.80 -9.98 -10.25
C GLN A 486 40.58 -10.80 -11.53
N ALA A 487 40.13 -12.05 -11.43
CA ALA A 487 39.80 -12.87 -12.59
C ALA A 487 38.68 -12.25 -13.44
N LEU A 488 37.62 -11.73 -12.80
CA LEU A 488 36.56 -11.03 -13.53
C LEU A 488 37.09 -9.77 -14.23
N ARG A 489 37.98 -9.00 -13.61
CA ARG A 489 38.61 -7.83 -14.25
C ARG A 489 39.43 -8.22 -15.46
N GLU A 490 40.25 -9.26 -15.34
CA GLU A 490 41.09 -9.74 -16.44
C GLU A 490 40.25 -10.18 -17.64
N ILE A 491 39.14 -10.89 -17.39
CA ILE A 491 38.24 -11.36 -18.45
C ILE A 491 37.43 -10.21 -19.06
N THR A 492 36.85 -9.35 -18.23
CA THR A 492 36.00 -8.23 -18.69
C THR A 492 36.81 -7.11 -19.37
N SER A 493 38.11 -7.00 -19.07
CA SER A 493 39.02 -6.04 -19.71
C SER A 493 39.70 -6.58 -20.98
N ALA A 494 39.50 -7.86 -21.31
CA ALA A 494 40.13 -8.47 -22.48
C ALA A 494 39.52 -7.93 -23.79
N PRO A 495 40.33 -7.62 -24.81
CA PRO A 495 39.82 -7.18 -26.11
C PRO A 495 39.00 -8.31 -26.75
N GLY A 496 37.71 -8.07 -26.99
CA GLY A 496 36.78 -9.07 -27.51
C GLY A 496 35.84 -9.70 -26.47
N TYR A 497 35.82 -9.20 -25.23
CA TYR A 497 34.79 -9.57 -24.26
C TYR A 497 33.38 -9.29 -24.83
N SER A 498 32.55 -10.32 -24.87
CA SER A 498 31.16 -10.29 -25.36
C SER A 498 30.19 -10.81 -24.29
N GLY A 499 30.65 -10.89 -23.04
CA GLY A 499 29.82 -11.30 -21.91
C GLY A 499 28.97 -10.16 -21.35
N PRO A 500 28.21 -10.42 -20.28
CA PRO A 500 27.27 -9.46 -19.70
C PRO A 500 27.96 -8.33 -18.96
N ARG A 501 27.21 -7.25 -18.71
CA ARG A 501 27.59 -6.25 -17.70
C ARG A 501 27.30 -6.80 -16.31
N ILE A 502 28.32 -6.78 -15.45
CA ILE A 502 28.27 -7.29 -14.07
C ILE A 502 28.36 -6.10 -13.11
N LEU A 503 27.28 -5.87 -12.38
CA LEU A 503 27.22 -4.92 -11.27
C LEU A 503 27.63 -5.63 -9.98
N PHE A 504 28.54 -5.02 -9.24
CA PHE A 504 29.00 -5.51 -7.93
C PHE A 504 29.35 -4.31 -7.04
N ASP A 505 29.47 -4.55 -5.74
CA ASP A 505 30.02 -3.59 -4.79
C ASP A 505 31.18 -4.23 -4.01
N MET A 506 32.02 -3.37 -3.42
CA MET A 506 33.05 -3.81 -2.46
C MET A 506 32.52 -3.96 -1.03
N ALA A 507 31.25 -3.60 -0.81
CA ALA A 507 30.52 -3.84 0.41
C ALA A 507 30.18 -5.34 0.52
N GLY A 508 31.18 -6.15 0.89
CA GLY A 508 30.98 -7.57 1.22
C GLY A 508 29.82 -7.77 2.21
N ALA A 509 29.31 -9.00 2.34
CA ALA A 509 28.05 -9.31 3.03
C ALA A 509 27.70 -8.39 4.22
N SER A 510 26.91 -7.37 3.93
CA SER A 510 26.23 -6.54 4.90
C SER A 510 25.11 -7.38 5.48
N ALA A 511 25.27 -7.81 6.73
CA ALA A 511 24.15 -8.38 7.45
C ALA A 511 23.01 -7.35 7.45
N PRO A 512 21.74 -7.74 7.21
CA PRO A 512 20.61 -6.86 7.47
C PRO A 512 20.65 -6.54 8.96
N ARG A 513 21.21 -5.39 9.30
CA ARG A 513 21.27 -4.92 10.68
C ARG A 513 19.89 -4.46 11.07
N GLU A 514 19.40 -4.96 12.20
CA GLU A 514 18.29 -4.32 12.88
C GLU A 514 18.72 -2.90 13.26
N ALA A 515 17.86 -1.92 12.98
CA ALA A 515 18.10 -0.55 13.36
C ALA A 515 18.22 -0.47 14.88
N ARG A 516 19.42 -0.19 15.41
CA ARG A 516 19.54 0.14 16.83
C ARG A 516 18.80 1.43 17.12
N ALA A 517 18.42 1.64 18.38
CA ALA A 517 17.75 2.87 18.77
C ALA A 517 18.60 4.11 18.40
N LEU A 518 17.95 5.14 17.85
CA LEU A 518 18.64 6.28 17.23
C LEU A 518 19.62 7.00 18.18
N HIS A 519 19.28 7.11 19.47
CA HIS A 519 20.17 7.70 20.48
C HIS A 519 21.51 6.95 20.60
N LEU A 520 21.52 5.61 20.45
CA LEU A 520 22.75 4.81 20.47
C LEU A 520 23.59 5.03 19.22
N ALA A 521 22.93 5.21 18.06
CA ALA A 521 23.60 5.53 16.81
C ALA A 521 24.25 6.92 16.88
N ALA A 522 23.48 7.94 17.29
CA ALA A 522 23.95 9.32 17.42
C ALA A 522 25.06 9.46 18.48
N ALA A 523 24.99 8.71 19.59
CA ALA A 523 26.02 8.72 20.63
C ALA A 523 27.42 8.30 20.12
N GLY A 524 27.51 7.46 19.08
CA GLY A 524 28.79 7.09 18.47
C GLY A 524 29.50 8.26 17.76
N TRP A 525 28.73 9.26 17.34
CA TRP A 525 29.19 10.42 16.56
C TRP A 525 29.42 11.66 17.41
N LEU A 526 28.56 11.90 18.40
CA LEU A 526 28.61 13.06 19.27
C LEU A 526 29.79 12.99 20.25
N VAL A 527 30.35 14.14 20.60
CA VAL A 527 31.40 14.23 21.63
C VAL A 527 30.79 13.91 23.00
N PRO A 528 31.43 13.06 23.84
CA PRO A 528 30.92 12.77 25.17
C PRO A 528 30.82 14.05 26.01
N ALA A 529 29.74 14.18 26.78
CA ALA A 529 29.51 15.32 27.65
C ALA A 529 30.64 15.45 28.69
N ARG A 530 31.02 16.69 28.99
CA ARG A 530 31.85 16.99 30.17
C ARG A 530 31.00 16.77 31.43
N GLU A 531 31.63 16.37 32.53
CA GLU A 531 30.93 16.16 33.81
C GLU A 531 30.07 17.37 34.17
N GLY A 532 28.74 17.18 34.24
CA GLY A 532 27.76 18.18 34.66
C GLY A 532 26.84 18.76 33.57
N GLU A 533 27.04 18.43 32.29
CA GLU A 533 26.11 18.82 31.21
C GLU A 533 25.23 17.62 30.77
N PRO A 534 23.95 17.83 30.41
CA PRO A 534 23.11 16.76 29.85
C PRO A 534 23.76 16.22 28.57
N ALA A 535 23.73 14.91 28.37
CA ALA A 535 24.37 14.32 27.22
C ALA A 535 23.65 14.82 25.96
N PRO A 536 24.36 15.31 24.93
CA PRO A 536 23.74 15.68 23.66
C PRO A 536 22.89 14.54 23.06
N ALA A 537 23.24 13.28 23.39
CA ALA A 537 22.51 12.08 23.03
C ALA A 537 21.12 11.93 23.71
N ASP A 538 20.86 12.60 24.84
CA ASP A 538 19.58 12.52 25.55
C ASP A 538 18.43 13.11 24.72
N ARG A 539 18.72 14.14 23.90
CA ARG A 539 17.75 14.74 22.96
C ARG A 539 17.33 13.75 21.87
N TRP A 540 18.23 12.84 21.48
CA TRP A 540 17.98 11.86 20.42
C TRP A 540 17.10 10.69 20.87
N HIS A 541 16.81 10.55 22.17
CA HIS A 541 15.79 9.62 22.64
C HIS A 541 14.39 10.03 22.16
N MET A 542 14.06 11.32 22.23
CA MET A 542 12.77 11.85 21.79
C MET A 542 12.63 11.75 20.26
N PHE A 543 13.70 12.06 19.52
CA PHE A 543 13.70 11.97 18.05
C PHE A 543 13.60 10.53 17.54
N GLY A 544 13.89 9.53 18.38
CA GLY A 544 13.76 8.12 18.01
C GLY A 544 12.32 7.65 17.79
N GLN A 545 11.31 8.43 18.20
CA GLN A 545 9.89 8.14 17.95
C GLN A 545 9.33 8.88 16.72
N GLU A 546 10.12 9.75 16.09
CA GLU A 546 9.70 10.46 14.87
C GLU A 546 9.68 9.52 13.65
N ASP A 547 8.85 9.87 12.67
CA ASP A 547 8.77 9.13 11.41
C ASP A 547 10.15 9.04 10.74
N ASN A 548 10.48 7.87 10.19
CA ASN A 548 11.75 7.58 9.51
C ASN A 548 13.02 7.62 10.40
N ALA A 549 12.90 7.76 11.72
CA ALA A 549 14.04 7.75 12.64
C ALA A 549 14.86 6.44 12.58
N ALA A 550 14.21 5.30 12.37
CA ALA A 550 14.87 4.00 12.22
C ALA A 550 15.76 3.93 10.95
N ALA A 551 15.30 4.53 9.85
CA ALA A 551 16.08 4.62 8.62
C ALA A 551 17.32 5.51 8.81
N PHE A 552 17.18 6.64 9.50
CA PHE A 552 18.32 7.50 9.82
C PHE A 552 19.32 6.86 10.79
N SER A 553 18.85 6.06 11.75
CA SER A 553 19.73 5.28 12.64
C SER A 553 20.60 4.29 11.85
N LEU A 554 19.99 3.54 10.93
CA LEU A 554 20.70 2.65 10.01
C LEU A 554 21.72 3.39 9.14
N PHE A 555 21.36 4.58 8.67
CA PHE A 555 22.26 5.43 7.91
C PHE A 555 23.51 5.83 8.72
N LEU A 556 23.34 6.30 9.96
CA LEU A 556 24.46 6.68 10.83
C LEU A 556 25.37 5.49 11.17
N ASP A 557 24.78 4.31 11.35
CA ASP A 557 25.55 3.09 11.59
C ASP A 557 26.40 2.74 10.39
N ARG A 558 25.82 2.75 9.19
CA ARG A 558 26.56 2.51 7.96
C ARG A 558 27.64 3.55 7.73
N LEU A 559 27.35 4.82 8.00
CA LEU A 559 28.33 5.90 7.87
C LEU A 559 29.53 5.69 8.81
N SER A 560 29.34 5.03 9.96
CA SER A 560 30.39 4.82 10.96
C SER A 560 31.37 3.72 10.56
N GLU A 561 31.00 2.90 9.57
CA GLU A 561 31.85 1.84 9.03
C GLU A 561 32.76 2.32 7.91
N THR A 562 32.54 3.54 7.43
CA THR A 562 33.40 4.14 6.42
C THR A 562 34.80 4.37 6.98
N GLU A 563 35.85 4.17 6.17
CA GLU A 563 37.23 4.43 6.62
C GLU A 563 37.44 5.89 7.05
N ASN A 564 36.61 6.82 6.55
CA ASN A 564 36.59 8.21 6.98
C ASN A 564 36.31 8.34 8.48
N PHE A 565 35.42 7.51 9.04
CA PHE A 565 35.17 7.51 10.49
C PHE A 565 36.39 7.01 11.28
N MET A 566 37.09 6.00 10.76
CA MET A 566 38.24 5.37 11.44
C MET A 566 39.53 6.20 11.37
N LYS A 567 39.74 6.96 10.28
CA LYS A 567 41.02 7.63 9.99
C LYS A 567 40.93 9.18 9.94
N ASP A 568 39.77 9.76 9.66
CA ASP A 568 39.59 11.21 9.54
C ASP A 568 38.82 11.79 10.75
N ALA A 569 39.59 12.27 11.74
CA ALA A 569 39.03 12.94 12.91
C ALA A 569 38.23 14.21 12.55
N GLY A 570 38.55 14.86 11.43
CA GLY A 570 37.82 16.02 10.92
C GLY A 570 36.44 15.65 10.37
N PHE A 571 36.30 14.48 9.75
CA PHE A 571 35.02 13.97 9.28
C PHE A 571 34.05 13.69 10.43
N LYS A 572 34.51 13.04 11.51
CA LYS A 572 33.69 12.82 12.71
C LYS A 572 33.21 14.14 13.31
N ALA A 573 34.08 15.15 13.37
CA ALA A 573 33.71 16.48 13.85
C ALA A 573 32.68 17.18 12.95
N GLN A 574 32.79 17.04 11.63
CA GLN A 574 31.81 17.59 10.68
C GLN A 574 30.42 16.96 10.85
N ILE A 575 30.34 15.63 10.95
CA ILE A 575 29.07 14.92 11.18
C ILE A 575 28.51 15.25 12.56
N SER A 576 29.36 15.36 13.59
CA SER A 576 28.90 15.80 14.92
C SER A 576 28.30 17.21 14.88
N SER A 577 28.92 18.16 14.16
CA SER A 577 28.37 19.51 14.01
C SER A 577 27.03 19.50 13.27
N TRP A 578 26.92 18.66 12.24
CA TRP A 578 25.68 18.50 11.48
C TRP A 578 24.54 17.91 12.32
N LEU A 579 24.83 16.89 13.15
CA LEU A 579 23.87 16.31 14.09
C LEU A 579 23.40 17.33 15.14
N VAL A 580 24.28 18.23 15.59
CA VAL A 580 23.87 19.33 16.49
C VAL A 580 22.87 20.27 15.80
N GLN A 581 23.08 20.61 14.53
CA GLN A 581 22.15 21.44 13.75
C GLN A 581 20.79 20.75 13.55
N LEU A 582 20.79 19.46 13.22
CA LEU A 582 19.58 18.64 13.11
C LEU A 582 18.78 18.56 14.42
N ALA A 583 19.47 18.57 15.56
CA ALA A 583 18.82 18.52 16.87
C ALA A 583 18.10 19.84 17.20
N GLU A 584 18.55 20.97 16.65
CA GLU A 584 17.95 22.30 16.85
C GLU A 584 16.80 22.59 15.87
N ASP A 585 16.75 21.89 14.73
CA ASP A 585 15.86 22.19 13.62
C ASP A 585 14.95 21.02 13.25
N GLU A 586 13.69 21.10 13.68
CA GLU A 586 12.68 20.07 13.41
C GLU A 586 12.37 19.89 11.92
N ALA A 587 12.25 20.99 11.17
CA ALA A 587 11.92 20.92 9.75
C ALA A 587 13.07 20.31 8.93
N LEU A 588 14.32 20.69 9.22
CA LEU A 588 15.49 20.08 8.59
C LEU A 588 15.62 18.61 8.97
N ARG A 589 15.36 18.26 10.24
CA ARG A 589 15.41 16.87 10.72
C ARG A 589 14.38 15.99 10.02
N ALA A 590 13.13 16.42 9.93
CA ALA A 590 12.07 15.70 9.23
C ALA A 590 12.41 15.49 7.74
N LYS A 591 12.86 16.54 7.02
CA LYS A 591 13.30 16.42 5.63
C LYS A 591 14.47 15.43 5.49
N THR A 592 15.45 15.49 6.40
CA THR A 592 16.64 14.61 6.38
C THR A 592 16.27 13.15 6.67
N PHE A 593 15.36 12.90 7.62
CA PHE A 593 14.92 11.54 7.95
C PHE A 593 14.14 10.91 6.79
N ALA A 594 13.28 11.68 6.12
CA ALA A 594 12.56 11.21 4.93
C ALA A 594 13.55 10.76 3.82
N MET A 595 14.61 11.53 3.57
CA MET A 595 15.65 11.16 2.60
C MET A 595 16.45 9.93 3.02
N ALA A 596 16.62 9.71 4.33
CA ALA A 596 17.31 8.52 4.83
C ALA A 596 16.56 7.23 4.49
N THR A 597 15.22 7.28 4.39
CA THR A 597 14.40 6.15 3.95
C THR A 597 14.70 5.77 2.50
N GLU A 598 14.77 6.74 1.58
CA GLU A 598 15.14 6.48 0.19
C GLU A 598 16.56 5.94 0.05
N ALA A 599 17.49 6.48 0.87
CA ALA A 599 18.89 6.07 0.91
C ALA A 599 19.09 4.65 1.48
N THR A 600 18.28 4.25 2.45
CA THR A 600 18.37 2.92 3.08
C THR A 600 17.60 1.85 2.31
N ALA A 601 16.61 2.22 1.50
CA ALA A 601 15.84 1.33 0.64
C ALA A 601 16.62 0.82 -0.59
N SER A 602 17.54 1.63 -1.15
CA SER A 602 18.48 1.17 -2.18
C SER A 602 19.76 0.62 -1.53
N CYS A 603 20.23 -0.53 -1.98
CA CYS A 603 21.31 -1.25 -1.30
C CYS A 603 22.65 -0.48 -1.23
N GLN A 604 23.30 -0.71 -0.09
CA GLN A 604 24.67 -0.53 0.37
C GLN A 604 25.49 0.75 0.16
N ASP A 605 25.58 1.36 -1.02
CA ASP A 605 26.60 2.42 -1.22
C ASP A 605 26.05 3.80 -1.61
N ARG A 606 24.73 3.99 -1.49
CA ARG A 606 24.14 5.35 -1.49
C ARG A 606 24.44 6.14 -0.22
N VAL A 607 25.20 5.67 0.77
CA VAL A 607 25.44 6.45 2.00
C VAL A 607 26.16 7.78 1.70
N THR A 608 27.18 7.78 0.84
CA THR A 608 27.88 9.03 0.49
C THR A 608 27.05 9.93 -0.41
N LEU A 609 26.29 9.35 -1.35
CA LEU A 609 25.35 10.09 -2.19
C LEU A 609 24.22 10.69 -1.35
N ALA A 610 23.65 9.91 -0.43
CA ALA A 610 22.61 10.35 0.49
C ALA A 610 23.14 11.43 1.44
N LEU A 611 24.36 11.28 1.96
CA LEU A 611 25.01 12.34 2.72
C LEU A 611 25.15 13.63 1.89
N HIS A 612 25.51 13.52 0.61
CA HIS A 612 25.58 14.67 -0.29
C HIS A 612 24.20 15.30 -0.53
N GLN A 613 23.17 14.49 -0.81
CA GLN A 613 21.81 14.97 -1.01
C GLN A 613 21.23 15.60 0.28
N MET A 614 21.49 15.00 1.44
CA MET A 614 21.11 15.55 2.75
C MET A 614 21.83 16.87 3.05
N LYS A 615 23.12 16.99 2.72
CA LYS A 615 23.84 18.28 2.78
C LYS A 615 23.23 19.30 1.83
N ASN A 616 22.79 18.90 0.63
CA ASN A 616 22.11 19.81 -0.29
C ASN A 616 20.79 20.32 0.29
N VAL A 617 20.00 19.45 0.93
CA VAL A 617 18.77 19.87 1.63
C VAL A 617 19.06 20.78 2.81
N GLN A 618 20.13 20.52 3.56
CA GLN A 618 20.60 21.46 4.56
C GLN A 618 20.89 22.84 3.94
N LEU A 619 21.61 22.90 2.82
CA LEU A 619 21.94 24.17 2.16
C LEU A 619 20.69 24.89 1.64
N VAL A 620 19.70 24.17 1.10
CA VAL A 620 18.40 24.73 0.72
C VAL A 620 17.69 25.29 1.95
N HIS A 621 17.71 24.58 3.07
CA HIS A 621 17.04 25.00 4.29
C HIS A 621 17.72 26.19 4.97
N ASP A 622 19.05 26.19 5.05
CA ASP A 622 19.88 27.30 5.52
C ASP A 622 19.64 28.54 4.63
N ALA A 623 19.50 28.31 3.32
CA ALA A 623 19.05 29.31 2.39
C ALA A 623 17.63 29.76 2.71
N GLU A 624 16.61 28.91 2.88
CA GLU A 624 15.22 29.25 3.27
C GLU A 624 15.11 30.05 4.58
N LYS A 625 16.01 29.82 5.54
CA LYS A 625 16.07 30.56 6.80
C LYS A 625 16.75 31.93 6.72
N GLY A 626 17.34 32.29 5.60
CA GLY A 626 18.01 33.59 5.41
C GLY A 626 19.46 33.65 5.88
N GLN A 627 20.11 32.50 6.14
CA GLN A 627 21.49 32.49 6.62
C GLN A 627 22.48 33.10 5.60
N TYR A 628 22.17 33.01 4.30
CA TYR A 628 22.99 33.54 3.22
C TYR A 628 22.62 34.96 2.77
N ASP A 629 21.62 35.59 3.38
CA ASP A 629 21.09 36.90 2.93
C ASP A 629 22.13 38.02 3.02
N ASN A 630 23.09 37.91 3.93
CA ASN A 630 24.19 38.86 4.10
C ASN A 630 25.55 38.28 3.66
N ASN A 631 25.59 37.04 3.18
CA ASN A 631 26.82 36.34 2.79
C ASN A 631 26.65 35.64 1.44
N LEU A 632 26.37 36.44 0.42
CA LEU A 632 26.23 35.97 -0.97
C LEU A 632 27.51 35.33 -1.51
N ALA A 633 28.69 35.73 -1.00
CA ALA A 633 29.96 35.12 -1.36
C ALA A 633 30.02 33.64 -0.94
N ALA A 634 29.57 33.31 0.27
CA ALA A 634 29.48 31.93 0.73
C ALA A 634 28.46 31.12 -0.09
N LEU A 635 27.32 31.73 -0.43
CA LEU A 635 26.30 31.08 -1.28
C LEU A 635 26.86 30.70 -2.65
N VAL A 636 27.59 31.62 -3.31
CA VAL A 636 28.21 31.35 -4.62
C VAL A 636 29.33 30.32 -4.51
N ALA A 637 30.14 30.35 -3.45
CA ALA A 637 31.17 29.34 -3.22
C ALA A 637 30.57 27.95 -3.07
N THR A 638 29.49 27.83 -2.30
CA THR A 638 28.72 26.59 -2.16
C THR A 638 28.11 26.15 -3.48
N GLY A 639 27.47 27.07 -4.23
CA GLY A 639 26.89 26.76 -5.54
C GLY A 639 27.92 26.24 -6.55
N ARG A 640 29.12 26.82 -6.57
CA ARG A 640 30.24 26.33 -7.40
C ARG A 640 30.67 24.93 -7.01
N GLU A 641 30.75 24.64 -5.71
CA GLU A 641 31.10 23.30 -5.24
C GLU A 641 30.05 22.27 -5.66
N MET A 642 28.77 22.58 -5.48
CA MET A 642 27.65 21.70 -5.88
C MET A 642 27.64 21.44 -7.38
N PHE A 643 27.85 22.47 -8.20
CA PHE A 643 27.99 22.32 -9.65
C PHE A 643 29.11 21.35 -10.04
N ARG A 644 30.29 21.48 -9.39
CA ARG A 644 31.42 20.57 -9.63
C ARG A 644 31.05 19.13 -9.25
N LEU A 645 30.40 18.92 -8.11
CA LEU A 645 29.99 17.59 -7.65
C LEU A 645 28.96 16.94 -8.59
N GLU A 646 28.01 17.72 -9.11
CA GLU A 646 27.00 17.25 -10.08
C GLU A 646 27.66 16.85 -11.41
N LYS A 647 28.59 17.67 -11.91
CA LYS A 647 29.35 17.32 -13.13
C LYS A 647 30.23 16.08 -12.93
N LEU A 648 30.87 15.92 -11.77
CA LEU A 648 31.61 14.71 -11.45
C LEU A 648 30.69 13.48 -11.36
N GLU A 649 29.44 13.64 -10.91
CA GLU A 649 28.46 12.56 -10.88
C GLU A 649 28.07 12.12 -12.29
N GLN A 650 27.85 13.09 -13.18
CA GLN A 650 27.59 12.80 -14.59
C GLN A 650 28.76 12.05 -15.24
N ILE A 651 29.99 12.53 -15.06
CA ILE A 651 31.20 11.89 -15.60
C ILE A 651 31.38 10.49 -15.03
N ALA A 652 31.16 10.31 -13.73
CA ALA A 652 31.22 9.01 -13.08
C ALA A 652 30.19 8.03 -13.64
N ARG A 653 28.95 8.49 -13.85
CA ARG A 653 27.86 7.68 -14.43
C ARG A 653 28.16 7.26 -15.87
N GLU A 654 28.69 8.17 -16.68
CA GLU A 654 29.13 7.89 -18.05
C GLU A 654 30.27 6.86 -18.05
N LYS A 655 31.27 7.02 -17.17
CA LYS A 655 32.37 6.08 -17.03
C LYS A 655 31.90 4.70 -16.56
N ALA A 656 31.04 4.65 -15.56
CA ALA A 656 30.50 3.41 -15.03
C ALA A 656 29.65 2.65 -16.06
N GLY A 657 28.91 3.38 -16.91
CA GLY A 657 28.19 2.80 -18.05
C GLY A 657 29.08 2.16 -19.12
N MET A 658 30.33 2.61 -19.26
CA MET A 658 31.30 2.02 -20.18
C MET A 658 32.02 0.78 -19.63
N LEU A 659 31.99 0.57 -18.31
CA LEU A 659 32.66 -0.55 -17.67
C LEU A 659 31.77 -1.80 -17.69
N ALA A 660 32.30 -2.90 -18.22
CA ALA A 660 31.66 -4.22 -18.17
C ALA A 660 31.60 -4.79 -16.75
N LEU A 661 32.53 -4.39 -15.88
CA LEU A 661 32.56 -4.69 -14.46
C LEU A 661 32.62 -3.35 -13.70
N ALA A 662 31.50 -2.94 -13.10
CA ALA A 662 31.36 -1.62 -12.49
C ALA A 662 30.85 -1.70 -11.05
N ASP A 663 31.48 -0.89 -10.20
CA ASP A 663 30.97 -0.42 -8.92
C ASP A 663 30.72 1.08 -9.10
N ASP A 664 29.47 1.45 -9.38
CA ASP A 664 29.08 2.82 -9.75
C ASP A 664 29.46 3.83 -8.65
N VAL A 665 29.48 3.39 -7.39
CA VAL A 665 29.80 4.28 -6.26
C VAL A 665 31.30 4.46 -6.12
N GLU A 666 32.09 3.39 -6.21
CA GLU A 666 33.56 3.51 -6.15
C GLU A 666 34.11 4.33 -7.33
N VAL A 667 33.47 4.28 -8.52
CA VAL A 667 33.78 5.18 -9.64
C VAL A 667 33.59 6.64 -9.24
N TYR A 668 32.43 6.97 -8.66
CA TYR A 668 32.13 8.34 -8.23
C TYR A 668 33.06 8.83 -7.11
N LEU A 669 33.28 8.01 -6.09
CA LEU A 669 34.19 8.31 -4.98
C LEU A 669 35.64 8.50 -5.46
N ALA A 670 36.08 7.74 -6.48
CA ALA A 670 37.40 7.91 -7.07
C ALA A 670 37.58 9.32 -7.66
N TYR A 671 36.62 9.80 -8.43
CA TYR A 671 36.66 11.15 -9.00
C TYR A 671 36.63 12.23 -7.92
N GLN A 672 35.69 12.13 -6.97
CA GLN A 672 35.57 13.10 -5.87
C GLN A 672 36.86 13.20 -5.04
N ASN A 673 37.41 12.06 -4.62
CA ASN A 673 38.60 12.04 -3.77
C ASN A 673 39.83 12.56 -4.52
N LYS A 674 40.11 12.05 -5.72
CA LYS A 674 41.32 12.41 -6.47
C LYS A 674 41.29 13.85 -6.97
N LEU A 675 40.10 14.38 -7.28
CA LEU A 675 39.93 15.75 -7.74
C LEU A 675 39.63 16.75 -6.61
N LYS A 676 39.53 16.31 -5.36
CA LYS A 676 39.28 17.16 -4.19
C LYS A 676 40.17 18.40 -4.16
N LYS A 677 41.49 18.22 -4.24
CA LYS A 677 42.46 19.33 -4.21
C LYS A 677 42.42 20.16 -5.49
N ALA A 678 42.25 19.51 -6.65
CA ALA A 678 42.29 20.16 -7.95
C ALA A 678 41.05 21.03 -8.24
N LEU A 679 39.90 20.64 -7.68
CA LEU A 679 38.60 21.30 -7.82
C LEU A 679 38.13 22.01 -6.55
N GLY A 680 38.93 22.01 -5.48
CA GLY A 680 38.63 22.72 -4.23
C GLY A 680 37.36 22.25 -3.53
N LEU A 681 37.12 20.93 -3.48
CA LEU A 681 35.93 20.34 -2.85
C LEU A 681 36.11 20.32 -1.32
N THR A 682 35.41 21.20 -0.61
CA THR A 682 35.53 21.34 0.86
C THR A 682 34.66 20.34 1.62
N SER A 683 33.58 19.87 1.00
CA SER A 683 32.58 18.94 1.55
C SER A 683 32.94 17.46 1.42
N VAL A 684 33.93 17.13 0.58
CA VAL A 684 34.36 15.77 0.25
C VAL A 684 35.45 15.29 1.21
N THR A 685 35.36 14.03 1.65
CA THR A 685 36.31 13.40 2.57
C THR A 685 37.66 13.08 1.91
N ALA A 686 38.74 13.05 2.70
CA ALA A 686 40.10 12.99 2.15
C ALA A 686 40.54 11.60 1.66
N GLU A 687 39.91 10.50 2.09
CA GLU A 687 40.44 9.14 1.85
C GLU A 687 39.43 8.21 1.16
N MET A 688 39.96 7.23 0.43
CA MET A 688 39.20 6.21 -0.32
C MET A 688 39.84 4.85 -0.09
N ARG A 689 39.03 3.83 0.21
CA ARG A 689 39.49 2.47 0.56
C ARG A 689 39.91 1.65 -0.68
N PHE A 690 39.26 1.85 -1.83
CA PHE A 690 39.39 0.93 -2.98
C PHE A 690 39.59 1.61 -4.34
N PHE A 691 40.54 2.56 -4.46
CA PHE A 691 40.87 3.19 -5.75
C PHE A 691 41.24 2.18 -6.86
N GLY A 692 41.89 1.07 -6.52
CA GLY A 692 42.27 0.04 -7.50
C GLY A 692 41.08 -0.73 -8.10
N VAL A 693 39.86 -0.50 -7.62
CA VAL A 693 38.63 -1.22 -8.00
C VAL A 693 37.73 -0.39 -8.91
N SER A 694 37.85 0.94 -8.88
CA SER A 694 36.97 1.85 -9.62
C SER A 694 37.18 1.85 -11.13
N GLY A 695 38.28 1.29 -11.64
CA GLY A 695 38.59 1.31 -13.08
C GLY A 695 38.87 2.71 -13.65
N VAL A 696 39.04 3.73 -12.78
CA VAL A 696 39.34 5.11 -13.18
C VAL A 696 40.84 5.28 -13.38
N THR A 697 41.24 5.67 -14.59
CA THR A 697 42.65 5.90 -14.94
C THR A 697 43.11 7.33 -14.63
N VAL A 698 44.42 7.55 -14.60
CA VAL A 698 44.99 8.90 -14.45
C VAL A 698 44.56 9.83 -15.60
N SER A 699 44.42 9.29 -16.82
CA SER A 699 43.93 10.05 -17.97
C SER A 699 42.46 10.46 -17.80
N ASP A 700 41.64 9.56 -17.24
CA ASP A 700 40.22 9.88 -16.96
C ASP A 700 40.11 11.01 -15.94
N LEU A 701 40.96 11.02 -14.90
CA LEU A 701 40.98 12.09 -13.89
C LEU A 701 41.37 13.44 -14.50
N GLN A 702 42.39 13.47 -15.35
CA GLN A 702 42.82 14.69 -16.03
C GLN A 702 41.75 15.23 -16.99
N ALA A 703 41.09 14.33 -17.75
CA ALA A 703 39.99 14.68 -18.62
C ALA A 703 38.80 15.24 -17.82
N ALA A 704 38.43 14.59 -16.72
CA ALA A 704 37.37 15.03 -15.83
C ALA A 704 37.66 16.40 -15.21
N GLU A 705 38.90 16.65 -14.75
CA GLU A 705 39.31 17.95 -14.23
C GLU A 705 39.15 19.07 -15.27
N LEU A 706 39.61 18.82 -16.51
CA LEU A 706 39.49 19.77 -17.61
C LEU A 706 38.03 20.01 -17.99
N GLN A 707 37.22 18.96 -18.06
CA GLN A 707 35.80 19.05 -18.38
C GLN A 707 35.04 19.86 -17.32
N VAL A 708 35.25 19.58 -16.03
CA VAL A 708 34.57 20.33 -14.95
C VAL A 708 35.00 21.80 -14.96
N LYS A 709 36.29 22.09 -15.14
CA LYS A 709 36.78 23.48 -15.22
C LYS A 709 36.27 24.22 -16.46
N ALA A 710 36.12 23.53 -17.59
CA ALA A 710 35.53 24.11 -18.80
C ALA A 710 34.04 24.37 -18.60
N ALA A 711 33.30 23.38 -18.08
CA ALA A 711 31.87 23.49 -17.80
C ALA A 711 31.58 24.58 -16.76
N GLU A 712 32.42 24.75 -15.74
CA GLU A 712 32.24 25.82 -14.76
C GLU A 712 32.38 27.21 -15.41
N LYS A 713 33.23 27.36 -16.42
CA LYS A 713 33.38 28.64 -17.14
C LYS A 713 32.21 28.93 -18.08
N SER A 714 31.65 27.91 -18.73
CA SER A 714 30.61 28.08 -19.75
C SER A 714 29.18 27.98 -19.19
N GLU A 715 28.92 27.08 -18.24
CA GLU A 715 27.57 26.66 -17.85
C GLU A 715 27.17 27.11 -16.44
N LEU A 716 28.12 27.43 -15.55
CA LEU A 716 27.82 27.77 -14.15
C LEU A 716 26.79 28.90 -14.01
N ARG A 717 26.87 29.92 -14.87
CA ARG A 717 25.95 31.07 -14.84
C ARG A 717 24.51 30.67 -15.14
N GLU A 718 24.30 29.77 -16.09
CA GLU A 718 22.96 29.28 -16.42
C GLU A 718 22.48 28.24 -15.41
N TRP A 719 23.41 27.44 -14.86
CA TRP A 719 23.09 26.46 -13.82
C TRP A 719 22.64 27.14 -12.52
N ILE A 720 23.33 28.21 -12.09
CA ILE A 720 22.98 28.89 -10.84
C ILE A 720 21.58 29.53 -10.91
N LEU A 721 21.11 29.93 -12.11
CA LEU A 721 19.75 30.44 -12.31
C LEU A 721 18.68 29.39 -12.06
N GLN A 722 19.02 28.09 -12.14
CA GLN A 722 18.10 26.99 -11.87
C GLN A 722 18.23 26.44 -10.44
N TRP A 723 19.20 26.92 -9.68
CA TRP A 723 19.55 26.36 -8.39
C TRP A 723 18.55 26.78 -7.30
N GLY A 724 17.90 25.80 -6.67
CA GLY A 724 16.83 26.00 -5.68
C GLY A 724 17.18 26.96 -4.53
N PRO A 725 18.33 26.80 -3.83
CA PRO A 725 18.74 27.71 -2.77
C PRO A 725 18.83 29.18 -3.20
N LEU A 726 19.21 29.44 -4.45
CA LEU A 726 19.21 30.80 -4.99
C LEU A 726 17.79 31.33 -5.09
N HIS A 727 16.84 30.55 -5.61
CA HIS A 727 15.43 30.98 -5.70
C HIS A 727 14.88 31.39 -4.34
N SER A 728 15.15 30.61 -3.28
CA SER A 728 14.72 30.95 -1.91
C SER A 728 15.31 32.28 -1.42
N VAL A 729 16.57 32.59 -1.77
CA VAL A 729 17.20 33.88 -1.44
C VAL A 729 16.61 35.02 -2.27
N LEU A 730 16.34 34.79 -3.57
CA LEU A 730 15.71 35.78 -4.45
C LEU A 730 14.29 36.11 -3.97
N GLU A 731 13.51 35.11 -3.57
CA GLU A 731 12.14 35.27 -3.06
C GLU A 731 12.11 36.11 -1.79
N ARG A 732 13.14 36.06 -0.93
CA ARG A 732 13.22 36.93 0.25
C ARG A 732 13.75 38.33 -0.06
N LYS A 733 14.74 38.46 -0.95
CA LYS A 733 15.37 39.76 -1.25
C LYS A 733 14.53 40.62 -2.20
N ALA A 734 13.79 39.98 -3.11
CA ALA A 734 12.97 40.65 -4.12
C ALA A 734 11.61 39.93 -4.31
N PRO A 735 10.79 39.78 -3.25
CA PRO A 735 9.55 39.00 -3.29
C PRO A 735 8.60 39.44 -4.40
N GLU A 736 8.40 40.75 -4.56
CA GLU A 736 7.48 41.30 -5.56
C GLU A 736 7.91 40.97 -7.00
N ARG A 737 9.22 41.09 -7.29
CA ARG A 737 9.76 40.83 -8.64
C ARG A 737 9.74 39.33 -8.96
N VAL A 738 10.06 38.47 -7.99
CA VAL A 738 10.03 37.02 -8.19
C VAL A 738 8.61 36.49 -8.30
N ASN A 739 7.68 36.97 -7.46
CA ASN A 739 6.27 36.58 -7.55
C ASN A 739 5.66 37.00 -8.90
N ALA A 740 5.94 38.23 -9.37
CA ALA A 740 5.51 38.67 -10.70
C ALA A 740 6.09 37.79 -11.83
N LEU A 741 7.34 37.33 -11.70
CA LEU A 741 7.93 36.39 -12.66
C LEU A 741 7.28 35.00 -12.59
N ARG A 742 6.89 34.52 -11.41
CA ARG A 742 6.17 33.24 -11.23
C ARG A 742 4.76 33.31 -11.80
N GLU A 743 4.02 34.39 -11.55
CA GLU A 743 2.71 34.64 -12.15
C GLU A 743 2.81 34.70 -13.67
N LYS A 744 3.82 35.41 -14.18
CA LYS A 744 4.11 35.45 -15.61
C LYS A 744 4.47 34.07 -16.17
N GLN A 745 5.24 33.26 -15.45
CA GLN A 745 5.57 31.88 -15.86
C GLN A 745 4.31 31.03 -16.04
N ILE A 746 3.34 31.14 -15.13
CA ILE A 746 2.06 30.43 -15.21
C ILE A 746 1.25 30.93 -16.43
N SER A 747 1.17 32.25 -16.61
CA SER A 747 0.48 32.86 -17.76
C SER A 747 1.12 32.46 -19.09
N ASP A 748 2.45 32.52 -19.20
CA ASP A 748 3.21 32.16 -20.40
C ASP A 748 3.01 30.67 -20.75
N TYR A 749 2.92 29.79 -19.74
CA TYR A 749 2.58 28.38 -19.95
C TYR A 749 1.19 28.22 -20.55
N GLU A 750 0.17 28.85 -19.97
CA GLU A 750 -1.21 28.74 -20.45
C GLU A 750 -1.37 29.30 -21.88
N GLU A 751 -0.74 30.44 -22.16
CA GLU A 751 -0.76 31.06 -23.50
C GLU A 751 -0.02 30.19 -24.52
N THR A 752 1.18 29.72 -24.19
CA THR A 752 1.98 28.86 -25.08
C THR A 752 1.28 27.53 -25.33
N TYR A 753 0.69 26.94 -24.30
CA TYR A 753 -0.08 25.70 -24.43
C TYR A 753 -1.28 25.86 -25.36
N ARG A 754 -2.08 26.93 -25.17
CA ARG A 754 -3.21 27.23 -26.06
C ARG A 754 -2.76 27.47 -27.50
N MET A 755 -1.68 28.21 -27.70
CA MET A 755 -1.12 28.47 -29.02
C MET A 755 -0.65 27.18 -29.71
N LEU A 756 0.09 26.31 -29.01
CA LEU A 756 0.54 25.03 -29.54
C LEU A 756 -0.62 24.06 -29.80
N SER A 757 -1.63 24.03 -28.91
CA SER A 757 -2.86 23.27 -29.13
C SER A 757 -3.59 23.73 -30.40
N ASP A 758 -3.70 25.03 -30.61
CA ASP A 758 -4.44 25.60 -31.74
C ASP A 758 -3.69 25.48 -33.07
N THR A 759 -2.36 25.49 -33.05
CA THR A 759 -1.50 25.43 -34.25
C THR A 759 -1.04 24.02 -34.62
N GLU A 760 -0.82 23.14 -33.64
CA GLU A 760 -0.28 21.80 -33.87
C GLU A 760 -1.28 20.67 -33.60
N LEU A 761 -2.24 20.82 -32.67
CA LEU A 761 -3.20 19.74 -32.37
C LEU A 761 -4.51 19.89 -33.15
N ARG A 762 -5.09 21.09 -33.18
CA ARG A 762 -6.39 21.37 -33.81
C ARG A 762 -6.40 21.08 -35.32
N PRO A 763 -5.39 21.44 -36.13
CA PRO A 763 -5.39 21.16 -37.57
C PRO A 763 -5.29 19.67 -37.91
N PHE A 764 -4.73 18.87 -36.99
CA PHE A 764 -4.55 17.43 -37.17
C PHE A 764 -5.59 16.60 -36.41
N GLY A 765 -6.57 17.24 -35.76
CA GLY A 765 -7.63 16.56 -35.01
C GLY A 765 -7.13 15.80 -33.78
N LEU A 766 -5.97 16.18 -33.23
CA LEU A 766 -5.31 15.50 -32.10
C LEU A 766 -5.67 16.08 -30.73
N VAL A 767 -6.60 17.04 -30.67
CA VAL A 767 -7.14 17.58 -29.42
C VAL A 767 -7.93 16.48 -28.72
N GLY A 768 -7.57 16.13 -27.48
CA GLY A 768 -8.06 14.97 -26.73
C GLY A 768 -7.16 13.74 -26.76
N ASN A 769 -6.05 13.76 -27.52
CA ASN A 769 -5.02 12.73 -27.41
C ASN A 769 -4.06 13.06 -26.25
N THR A 770 -4.12 12.28 -25.18
CA THR A 770 -3.34 12.51 -23.94
C THR A 770 -1.84 12.54 -24.15
N ASP A 771 -1.31 11.77 -25.11
CA ASP A 771 0.13 11.73 -25.37
C ASP A 771 0.59 12.95 -26.17
N ALA A 772 -0.23 13.40 -27.14
CA ALA A 772 0.03 14.61 -27.90
C ALA A 772 -0.07 15.86 -26.99
N GLU A 773 -1.07 15.92 -26.12
CA GLU A 773 -1.25 16.97 -25.12
C GLU A 773 -0.12 16.99 -24.08
N ARG A 774 0.31 15.82 -23.59
CA ARG A 774 1.49 15.73 -22.70
C ARG A 774 2.75 16.26 -23.38
N THR A 775 2.92 15.98 -24.68
CA THR A 775 4.09 16.42 -25.46
C THR A 775 4.11 17.94 -25.63
N ILE A 776 2.98 18.56 -26.01
CA ILE A 776 2.91 20.02 -26.11
C ILE A 776 2.96 20.70 -24.72
N GLY A 777 2.43 20.06 -23.69
CA GLY A 777 2.50 20.51 -22.30
C GLY A 777 3.94 20.60 -21.80
N ALA A 778 4.73 19.55 -22.03
CA ALA A 778 6.16 19.57 -21.71
C ALA A 778 6.92 20.68 -22.46
N ARG A 779 6.61 20.89 -23.76
CA ARG A 779 7.20 21.97 -24.56
C ARG A 779 6.79 23.36 -24.06
N ALA A 780 5.53 23.56 -23.72
CA ALA A 780 5.03 24.81 -23.16
C ALA A 780 5.67 25.11 -21.80
N MET A 781 5.84 24.08 -20.95
CA MET A 781 6.48 24.21 -19.65
C MET A 781 7.97 24.58 -19.78
N GLU A 782 8.69 23.96 -20.71
CA GLU A 782 10.09 24.29 -20.97
C GLU A 782 10.24 25.71 -21.53
N SER A 783 9.33 26.12 -22.44
CA SER A 783 9.28 27.49 -22.96
C SER A 783 9.02 28.52 -21.85
N ALA A 784 8.02 28.29 -21.01
CA ALA A 784 7.71 29.17 -19.87
C ALA A 784 8.84 29.21 -18.84
N LYS A 785 9.47 28.05 -18.56
CA LYS A 785 10.65 27.96 -17.70
C LYS A 785 11.81 28.79 -18.27
N LYS A 786 12.06 28.73 -19.57
CA LYS A 786 13.09 29.56 -20.21
C LYS A 786 12.80 31.06 -20.06
N THR A 787 11.56 31.50 -20.31
CA THR A 787 11.16 32.91 -20.13
C THR A 787 11.30 33.36 -18.66
N PHE A 788 10.96 32.48 -17.72
CA PHE A 788 11.17 32.72 -16.28
C PHE A 788 12.65 32.91 -15.94
N LEU A 789 13.51 32.02 -16.42
CA LEU A 789 14.96 32.11 -16.21
C LEU A 789 15.56 33.37 -16.86
N ASP A 790 15.10 33.74 -18.06
CA ASP A 790 15.50 34.98 -18.72
C ASP A 790 15.10 36.23 -17.91
N GLY A 791 13.95 36.17 -17.22
CA GLY A 791 13.51 37.22 -16.30
C GLY A 791 14.28 37.25 -14.98
N LEU A 792 14.75 36.10 -14.48
CA LEU A 792 15.63 36.01 -13.31
C LEU A 792 17.07 36.43 -13.59
N ARG A 793 17.57 36.23 -14.82
CA ARG A 793 18.95 36.58 -15.21
C ARG A 793 19.37 38.00 -14.78
N PRO A 794 18.65 39.08 -15.12
CA PRO A 794 19.04 40.43 -14.71
C PRO A 794 19.03 40.65 -13.19
N LEU A 795 18.11 40.02 -12.46
CA LEU A 795 18.05 40.07 -10.99
C LEU A 795 19.29 39.41 -10.36
N VAL A 796 19.70 38.27 -10.91
CA VAL A 796 20.87 37.53 -10.47
C VAL A 796 22.15 38.28 -10.85
N GLU A 797 22.23 38.88 -12.04
CA GLU A 797 23.36 39.72 -12.43
C GLU A 797 23.51 40.95 -11.52
N GLU A 798 22.40 41.60 -11.15
CA GLU A 798 22.38 42.76 -10.25
C GLU A 798 22.90 42.41 -8.84
N MET A 799 22.51 41.24 -8.30
CA MET A 799 22.85 40.85 -6.93
C MET A 799 24.14 40.04 -6.79
N LEU A 800 24.44 39.18 -7.77
CA LEU A 800 25.55 38.23 -7.73
C LEU A 800 26.66 38.55 -8.74
N GLY A 801 26.49 39.54 -9.63
CA GLY A 801 27.44 39.85 -10.71
C GLY A 801 28.88 40.11 -10.23
N SER A 802 29.05 40.73 -9.05
CA SER A 802 30.37 40.95 -8.44
C SER A 802 30.99 39.67 -7.84
N TYR A 803 30.19 38.67 -7.48
CA TYR A 803 30.60 37.39 -6.90
C TYR A 803 30.74 36.26 -7.94
N LEU A 804 30.13 36.42 -9.12
CA LEU A 804 30.17 35.49 -10.26
C LEU A 804 31.34 35.77 -11.25
N ALA A 805 32.24 36.69 -10.90
CA ALA A 805 33.49 36.87 -11.63
C ALA A 805 34.34 35.57 -11.61
N PRO A 806 35.06 35.25 -12.71
CA PRO A 806 35.82 34.01 -12.85
C PRO A 806 36.97 33.87 -11.86
#